data_AF-A0A3B0C0H2-F1
#
_entry.id   AF-A0A3B0C0H2-F1
#
_cell.length_a   1.000
_cell.length_b   1.000
_cell.length_c   1.000
_cell.angle_alpha   90.00
_cell.angle_beta   90.00
_cell.angle_gamma   90.00
#
_symmetry.space_group_name_H-M   'P 1'
#
loop_
_entity.id
_entity.type
_entity.pdbx_description
1 polymer ?
#
loop_
_entity_poly.entity_id
_entity_poly.type
_entity_poly.pdbx_seq_one_letter_code
_entity_poly.pdbx_strand_id
1 'polypeptide(L)'
;MKKITLLFLLLLSLSFHGQSLDKRFHLDFENAKNGDGLPSEWIHWGNYHLDTDDKVFHSGNYSGKIISDSTGNTFGSMAYRIPSKYRGSTVKLEGYIKTKDVTDGHAGLLLRLDGEGGPLHFDNMRDRGVIGSTDWEKHSISFPYPEETKNIMVAGILVGKGTAWFDDFKVFVDGKNIQTLTEVEKVLSKAEMDTEFEKGSNFKLDNPTEQQLKNLYILGKIWGFVKYHHPEIAKGNINWDSELLRTISVIDSTDFENQVFSWLKKFEKPTSEKQIEDVTENVAFKANTNWISSSDITSNNLLELLHALQEAPKEKVNYYLKFAPHIGNPLFKNERSYKDMEWNDDGLKLIGLFRYWNMIEYFFPYKHLIDEDWNNVLKTSIPMFLKADDELGYKLAMLKLIREIQDTHGNMGRRDKMLSQFFGQNIAPIQVNFIQDKAVVVKTYPQLPSESKIKPGDIISKVNGIPVTDLVKEKLAYTPGSNQTVQLWAVARKLLRTNENSLTLSINDGNNVFDEEVLSVPYGDINFWDKGIPSHKELENNIGYIYPGSLKKGEIHDIMKTFLHKKGLIIDLRCYPSDFIVFSLGKYLMPRPTEFVKFTMGSLQQPGKFTFSNPLKVGEDNPDYFKGKVIILVNPRTISQSEYTTMALRVAPNAMIIGHTTAAADGNVSSIILPGNIRTMISGIGVYYPDGTETQRVGIVPDLEIEPTITGIREGRDEVLEKAIQLIGEE
;
A
#
# COMPACT_ATOMS: atom_id res chain seq x y z
N MET A 1 90.14 18.87 -36.98
CA MET A 1 90.43 17.45 -37.30
C MET A 1 89.40 16.58 -36.58
N LYS A 2 88.27 16.26 -37.23
CA LYS A 2 87.74 14.90 -37.50
C LYS A 2 88.08 13.86 -36.40
N LYS A 3 87.10 13.31 -35.67
CA LYS A 3 86.27 12.10 -35.98
C LYS A 3 85.44 11.80 -34.69
N ILE A 4 84.27 11.16 -34.61
CA ILE A 4 83.33 10.46 -35.49
C ILE A 4 82.03 10.31 -34.68
N THR A 5 80.89 10.39 -35.37
CA THR A 5 79.51 10.13 -34.90
C THR A 5 79.24 8.63 -34.74
N LEU A 6 78.54 8.21 -33.68
CA LEU A 6 77.52 7.15 -33.78
C LEU A 6 76.57 7.22 -32.57
N LEU A 7 75.29 7.48 -32.85
CA LEU A 7 74.17 7.50 -31.91
C LEU A 7 73.36 6.22 -32.16
N PHE A 8 73.13 5.39 -31.14
CA PHE A 8 72.18 4.28 -31.19
C PHE A 8 71.18 4.43 -30.04
N LEU A 9 69.91 4.65 -30.39
CA LEU A 9 68.77 4.62 -29.48
C LEU A 9 68.45 3.17 -29.09
N LEU A 10 68.17 2.93 -27.81
CA LEU A 10 67.55 1.71 -27.31
C LEU A 10 66.34 2.10 -26.46
N LEU A 11 65.15 1.81 -26.99
CA LEU A 11 63.84 1.96 -26.34
C LEU A 11 63.67 0.82 -25.32
N LEU A 12 63.44 1.19 -24.05
CA LEU A 12 62.98 0.28 -23.00
C LEU A 12 61.52 0.61 -22.68
N SER A 13 60.62 -0.26 -23.11
CA SER A 13 59.21 -0.27 -22.73
C SER A 13 59.07 -0.79 -21.30
N LEU A 14 58.71 0.09 -20.37
CA LEU A 14 58.27 -0.27 -19.02
C LEU A 14 56.75 -0.41 -19.03
N SER A 15 56.27 -1.64 -18.96
CA SER A 15 54.86 -1.97 -18.75
C SER A 15 54.48 -1.66 -17.30
N PHE A 16 53.73 -0.57 -17.09
CA PHE A 16 53.05 -0.32 -15.81
C PHE A 16 51.90 -1.33 -15.65
N HIS A 17 52.08 -2.35 -14.79
CA HIS A 17 50.95 -3.08 -14.22
C HIS A 17 50.44 -2.26 -13.03
N GLY A 18 49.34 -1.54 -13.21
CA GLY A 18 48.57 -1.01 -12.09
C GLY A 18 47.97 -2.19 -11.32
N GLN A 19 48.33 -2.34 -10.05
CA GLN A 19 47.59 -3.21 -9.13
C GLN A 19 46.16 -2.68 -9.02
N SER A 20 45.16 -3.48 -9.40
CA SER A 20 43.78 -3.19 -9.06
C SER A 20 43.64 -3.29 -7.54
N LEU A 21 43.21 -2.19 -6.91
CA LEU A 21 42.69 -2.26 -5.54
C LEU A 21 41.50 -3.22 -5.56
N ASP A 22 41.58 -4.27 -4.74
CA ASP A 22 40.49 -5.23 -4.55
C ASP A 22 39.21 -4.48 -4.14
N LYS A 23 38.17 -4.53 -4.99
CA LYS A 23 36.92 -3.79 -4.77
C LYS A 23 36.05 -4.62 -3.83
N ARG A 24 35.46 -3.98 -2.80
CA ARG A 24 34.58 -4.68 -1.85
C ARG A 24 33.31 -5.21 -2.53
N PHE A 25 32.80 -4.48 -3.52
CA PHE A 25 31.64 -4.88 -4.31
C PHE A 25 31.94 -4.74 -5.81
N HIS A 26 31.68 -5.77 -6.60
CA HIS A 26 31.95 -5.76 -8.05
C HIS A 26 30.77 -5.22 -8.85
N LEU A 27 30.54 -3.91 -8.69
CA LEU A 27 29.39 -3.20 -9.26
C LEU A 27 29.59 -2.74 -10.71
N ASP A 28 30.74 -3.04 -11.29
CA ASP A 28 31.20 -2.64 -12.63
C ASP A 28 31.32 -3.83 -13.59
N PHE A 29 30.89 -5.03 -13.20
CA PHE A 29 30.92 -6.24 -14.02
C PHE A 29 32.32 -6.74 -14.44
N GLU A 30 33.40 -6.13 -13.96
CA GLU A 30 34.78 -6.51 -14.31
C GLU A 30 35.24 -7.87 -13.74
N ASN A 31 34.43 -8.47 -12.85
CA ASN A 31 34.65 -9.84 -12.37
C ASN A 31 34.01 -10.91 -13.26
N ALA A 32 33.46 -10.52 -14.42
CA ALA A 32 32.93 -11.44 -15.42
C ALA A 32 34.02 -12.36 -15.99
N LYS A 33 33.62 -13.57 -16.39
CA LYS A 33 34.46 -14.49 -17.16
C LYS A 33 33.83 -14.66 -18.53
N ASN A 34 34.68 -14.60 -19.56
CA ASN A 34 34.21 -14.63 -20.93
C ASN A 34 33.42 -15.92 -21.22
N GLY A 35 32.12 -15.79 -21.54
CA GLY A 35 31.23 -16.90 -21.90
C GLY A 35 30.44 -17.56 -20.76
N ASP A 36 30.49 -17.06 -19.52
CA ASP A 36 29.86 -17.70 -18.34
C ASP A 36 28.58 -17.02 -17.83
N GLY A 37 28.02 -16.03 -18.54
CA GLY A 37 26.81 -15.31 -18.10
C GLY A 37 27.09 -14.13 -17.17
N LEU A 38 26.11 -13.78 -16.32
CA LEU A 38 26.29 -12.78 -15.26
C LEU A 38 27.28 -13.27 -14.19
N PRO A 39 28.09 -12.40 -13.58
CA PRO A 39 28.93 -12.78 -12.45
C PRO A 39 28.09 -13.30 -11.27
N SER A 40 28.61 -14.27 -10.52
CA SER A 40 27.84 -15.04 -9.51
C SER A 40 27.26 -14.21 -8.35
N GLU A 41 27.78 -13.01 -8.11
CA GLU A 41 27.28 -12.07 -7.11
C GLU A 41 26.01 -11.34 -7.56
N TRP A 42 25.76 -11.30 -8.87
CA TRP A 42 24.56 -10.72 -9.45
C TRP A 42 23.43 -11.75 -9.52
N ILE A 43 22.25 -11.31 -9.12
CA ILE A 43 21.03 -12.08 -9.04
C ILE A 43 20.21 -11.81 -10.30
N HIS A 44 19.81 -12.87 -10.98
CA HIS A 44 18.88 -12.80 -12.10
C HIS A 44 17.45 -12.62 -11.58
N TRP A 45 16.80 -11.51 -11.95
CA TRP A 45 15.36 -11.31 -11.76
C TRP A 45 14.63 -11.15 -13.09
N GLY A 46 13.42 -11.72 -13.18
CA GLY A 46 12.62 -11.70 -14.40
C GLY A 46 12.92 -12.87 -15.33
N ASN A 47 12.47 -12.77 -16.57
CA ASN A 47 12.47 -13.86 -17.54
C ASN A 47 13.36 -13.60 -18.77
N TYR A 48 13.91 -12.39 -18.89
CA TYR A 48 14.75 -12.03 -20.03
C TYR A 48 16.14 -12.66 -19.95
N HIS A 49 16.86 -12.62 -21.07
CA HIS A 49 18.22 -13.13 -21.10
C HIS A 49 19.18 -12.07 -20.56
N LEU A 50 19.96 -12.44 -19.54
CA LEU A 50 20.92 -11.57 -18.86
C LEU A 50 22.32 -12.16 -19.05
N ASP A 51 23.28 -11.33 -19.47
CA ASP A 51 24.66 -11.73 -19.75
C ASP A 51 25.62 -10.56 -19.47
N THR A 52 26.91 -10.76 -19.74
CA THR A 52 27.91 -9.69 -19.85
C THR A 52 28.35 -9.50 -21.30
N ASP A 53 28.85 -8.32 -21.65
CA ASP A 53 29.27 -7.97 -23.01
C ASP A 53 30.68 -7.36 -22.99
N ASP A 54 31.62 -7.98 -23.71
CA ASP A 54 33.02 -7.56 -23.82
C ASP A 54 33.30 -6.66 -25.04
N LYS A 55 32.25 -6.33 -25.81
CA LYS A 55 32.34 -5.48 -27.02
C LYS A 55 31.62 -4.16 -26.83
N VAL A 56 30.57 -4.13 -26.01
CA VAL A 56 29.80 -2.94 -25.70
C VAL A 56 29.90 -2.70 -24.20
N PHE A 57 30.79 -1.79 -23.79
CA PHE A 57 30.98 -1.40 -22.40
C PHE A 57 31.24 0.12 -22.31
N HIS A 58 31.04 0.71 -21.14
CA HIS A 58 31.30 2.13 -20.88
C HIS A 58 32.71 2.33 -20.33
N SER A 59 33.11 1.47 -19.38
CA SER A 59 34.41 1.49 -18.72
C SER A 59 34.95 0.07 -18.55
N GLY A 60 36.25 -0.07 -18.27
CA GLY A 60 36.83 -1.40 -18.06
C GLY A 60 36.84 -2.23 -19.34
N ASN A 61 36.37 -3.48 -19.24
CA ASN A 61 36.33 -4.46 -20.32
C ASN A 61 34.94 -5.12 -20.49
N TYR A 62 34.05 -4.99 -19.50
CA TYR A 62 32.76 -5.68 -19.49
C TYR A 62 31.63 -4.73 -19.10
N SER A 63 30.42 -4.99 -19.62
CA SER A 63 29.18 -4.43 -19.07
C SER A 63 28.13 -5.52 -18.88
N GLY A 64 27.13 -5.25 -18.05
CA GLY A 64 25.95 -6.10 -17.94
C GLY A 64 24.98 -5.85 -19.09
N LYS A 65 24.44 -6.91 -19.70
CA LYS A 65 23.52 -6.85 -20.83
C LYS A 65 22.21 -7.57 -20.53
N ILE A 66 21.09 -6.96 -20.92
CA ILE A 66 19.75 -7.55 -20.85
C ILE A 66 19.13 -7.52 -22.24
N ILE A 67 18.66 -8.67 -22.71
CA ILE A 67 17.98 -8.82 -24.01
C ILE A 67 16.56 -9.32 -23.74
N SER A 68 15.56 -8.58 -24.22
CA SER A 68 14.16 -8.98 -24.10
C SER A 68 13.88 -10.28 -24.86
N ASP A 69 12.88 -11.04 -24.42
CA ASP A 69 12.30 -12.09 -25.26
C ASP A 69 11.54 -11.50 -26.47
N SER A 70 11.05 -12.38 -27.36
CA SER A 70 10.32 -11.97 -28.57
C SER A 70 8.97 -11.29 -28.28
N THR A 71 8.39 -11.50 -27.08
CA THR A 71 7.08 -10.94 -26.71
C THR A 71 7.21 -9.52 -26.17
N GLY A 72 8.25 -9.24 -25.39
CA GLY A 72 8.42 -7.95 -24.72
C GLY A 72 7.42 -7.69 -23.59
N ASN A 73 6.67 -8.70 -23.13
CA ASN A 73 5.57 -8.49 -22.18
C ASN A 73 5.98 -8.63 -20.70
N THR A 74 7.27 -8.82 -20.41
CA THR A 74 7.80 -9.07 -19.07
C THR A 74 8.97 -8.12 -18.76
N PHE A 75 9.96 -8.58 -17.99
CA PHE A 75 11.14 -7.80 -17.65
C PHE A 75 12.34 -8.72 -17.37
N GLY A 76 13.53 -8.12 -17.38
CA GLY A 76 14.77 -8.69 -16.85
C GLY A 76 15.49 -7.67 -15.99
N SER A 77 16.14 -8.11 -14.91
CA SER A 77 16.90 -7.23 -14.05
C SER A 77 18.09 -7.96 -13.41
N MET A 78 19.26 -7.36 -13.52
CA MET A 78 20.50 -7.82 -12.88
C MET A 78 20.63 -7.11 -11.54
N ALA A 79 20.44 -7.83 -10.43
CA ALA A 79 20.41 -7.23 -9.09
C ALA A 79 21.60 -7.63 -8.22
N TYR A 80 22.18 -6.67 -7.51
CA TYR A 80 23.27 -6.88 -6.57
C TYR A 80 22.82 -6.53 -5.16
N ARG A 81 23.14 -7.39 -4.19
CA ARG A 81 22.79 -7.20 -2.77
C ARG A 81 23.97 -6.65 -1.99
N ILE A 82 23.76 -5.50 -1.35
CA ILE A 82 24.72 -4.90 -0.43
C ILE A 82 24.13 -4.94 0.99
N PRO A 83 24.75 -5.64 1.96
CA PRO A 83 24.32 -5.59 3.36
C PRO A 83 24.39 -4.16 3.92
N SER A 84 23.35 -3.74 4.65
CA SER A 84 23.27 -2.41 5.27
C SER A 84 24.13 -2.36 6.54
N LYS A 85 25.45 -2.26 6.37
CA LYS A 85 26.44 -2.14 7.46
C LYS A 85 27.04 -0.72 7.52
N TYR A 86 26.22 0.29 7.25
CA TYR A 86 26.67 1.68 7.12
C TYR A 86 25.69 2.59 7.85
N ARG A 87 26.20 3.67 8.47
CA ARG A 87 25.39 4.77 9.01
C ARG A 87 25.36 5.92 8.02
N GLY A 88 24.19 6.52 7.86
CA GLY A 88 24.00 7.74 7.08
C GLY A 88 22.53 8.10 6.97
N SER A 89 22.26 9.26 6.38
CA SER A 89 20.90 9.80 6.22
C SER A 89 20.34 9.55 4.83
N THR A 90 21.21 9.36 3.83
CA THR A 90 20.86 9.22 2.42
C THR A 90 21.68 8.13 1.75
N VAL A 91 21.08 7.47 0.77
CA VAL A 91 21.75 6.51 -0.11
C VAL A 91 21.44 6.85 -1.56
N LYS A 92 22.48 6.83 -2.41
CA LYS A 92 22.39 7.15 -3.83
C LYS A 92 23.01 6.04 -4.66
N LEU A 93 22.32 5.62 -5.71
CA LEU A 93 22.86 4.80 -6.79
C LEU A 93 23.11 5.70 -8.00
N GLU A 94 24.27 5.55 -8.62
CA GLU A 94 24.60 6.08 -9.95
C GLU A 94 25.04 4.94 -10.85
N GLY A 95 24.83 5.06 -12.15
CA GLY A 95 25.27 4.09 -13.15
C GLY A 95 25.02 4.59 -14.56
N TYR A 96 25.61 3.91 -15.54
CA TYR A 96 25.43 4.23 -16.95
C TYR A 96 24.51 3.23 -17.62
N ILE A 97 23.67 3.73 -18.53
CA ILE A 97 22.74 2.93 -19.32
C ILE A 97 22.95 3.24 -20.80
N LYS A 98 22.97 2.20 -21.63
CA LYS A 98 22.88 2.30 -23.09
C LYS A 98 21.72 1.43 -23.55
N THR A 99 20.95 1.88 -24.53
CA THR A 99 19.81 1.11 -25.05
C THR A 99 19.86 0.93 -26.56
N LYS A 100 19.25 -0.15 -27.03
CA LYS A 100 18.96 -0.39 -28.43
C LYS A 100 17.53 -0.88 -28.58
N ASP A 101 16.74 -0.17 -29.39
CA ASP A 101 15.39 -0.50 -29.81
C ASP A 101 14.45 -0.79 -28.63
N VAL A 102 14.58 -0.02 -27.55
CA VAL A 102 13.72 -0.19 -26.38
C VAL A 102 12.34 0.40 -26.64
N THR A 103 11.32 -0.44 -26.70
CA THR A 103 9.92 -0.05 -26.96
C THR A 103 8.96 -0.78 -26.02
N ASP A 104 7.74 -0.28 -25.88
CA ASP A 104 6.68 -0.90 -25.08
C ASP A 104 7.06 -1.11 -23.59
N GLY A 105 7.99 -0.28 -23.10
CA GLY A 105 8.55 -0.34 -21.76
C GLY A 105 9.70 0.66 -21.60
N HIS A 106 10.68 0.34 -20.77
CA HIS A 106 11.82 1.22 -20.45
C HIS A 106 13.03 0.43 -19.94
N ALA A 107 14.23 0.99 -20.12
CA ALA A 107 15.42 0.59 -19.38
C ALA A 107 15.67 1.56 -18.20
N GLY A 108 16.23 1.08 -17.10
CA GLY A 108 16.46 1.92 -15.92
C GLY A 108 17.46 1.35 -14.93
N LEU A 109 18.00 2.22 -14.09
CA LEU A 109 18.55 1.80 -12.81
C LEU A 109 17.40 1.42 -11.87
N LEU A 110 17.70 0.60 -10.88
CA LEU A 110 16.79 0.24 -9.81
C LEU A 110 17.53 0.29 -8.48
N LEU A 111 16.97 1.03 -7.52
CA LEU A 111 17.41 1.08 -6.14
C LEU A 111 16.25 0.63 -5.26
N ARG A 112 16.52 -0.30 -4.34
CA ARG A 112 15.54 -0.80 -3.38
C ARG A 112 16.19 -0.99 -2.02
N LEU A 113 15.59 -0.43 -0.97
CA LEU A 113 16.04 -0.60 0.42
C LEU A 113 15.10 -1.59 1.10
N ASP A 114 15.63 -2.69 1.61
CA ASP A 114 14.85 -3.72 2.29
C ASP A 114 15.06 -3.66 3.80
N GLY A 115 13.96 -3.63 4.55
CA GLY A 115 13.92 -3.90 5.98
C GLY A 115 13.42 -5.32 6.25
N GLU A 116 13.21 -5.65 7.53
CA GLU A 116 12.73 -6.97 7.96
C GLU A 116 11.32 -7.29 7.41
N GLY A 117 10.47 -6.26 7.33
CA GLY A 117 9.14 -6.34 6.76
C GLY A 117 9.08 -6.17 5.24
N GLY A 118 10.19 -6.26 4.49
CA GLY A 118 10.22 -6.07 3.03
C GLY A 118 10.73 -4.68 2.58
N PRO A 119 10.44 -4.25 1.34
CA PRO A 119 10.99 -3.01 0.81
C PRO A 119 10.46 -1.77 1.56
N LEU A 120 11.39 -0.95 2.05
CA LEU A 120 11.18 0.37 2.65
C LEU A 120 11.11 1.46 1.58
N HIS A 121 11.96 1.33 0.54
CA HIS A 121 12.00 2.23 -0.61
C HIS A 121 12.23 1.43 -1.89
N PHE A 122 11.65 1.86 -3.02
CA PHE A 122 11.78 1.22 -4.32
C PHE A 122 11.60 2.23 -5.44
N ASP A 123 12.51 2.24 -6.41
CA ASP A 123 12.38 2.98 -7.66
C ASP A 123 13.16 2.23 -8.75
N ASN A 124 12.53 2.05 -9.90
CA ASN A 124 13.07 1.36 -11.08
C ASN A 124 13.02 2.23 -12.34
N MET A 125 12.96 3.55 -12.15
CA MET A 125 12.87 4.59 -13.17
C MET A 125 11.67 4.47 -14.12
N ARG A 126 10.57 3.80 -13.74
CA ARG A 126 9.40 3.62 -14.63
C ARG A 126 8.92 4.91 -15.32
N ASP A 127 8.86 6.01 -14.58
CA ASP A 127 8.30 7.28 -15.11
C ASP A 127 9.33 8.13 -15.87
N ARG A 128 10.60 7.73 -15.87
CA ARG A 128 11.73 8.50 -16.43
C ARG A 128 12.82 7.60 -17.04
N GLY A 129 12.43 6.40 -17.46
CA GLY A 129 13.34 5.38 -17.96
C GLY A 129 13.78 5.70 -19.38
N VAL A 130 14.86 5.06 -19.81
CA VAL A 130 15.44 5.23 -21.14
C VAL A 130 14.63 4.44 -22.15
N ILE A 131 14.22 5.09 -23.25
CA ILE A 131 13.38 4.54 -24.31
C ILE A 131 14.08 4.76 -25.66
N GLY A 132 13.89 3.84 -26.60
CA GLY A 132 14.50 3.87 -27.92
C GLY A 132 15.96 3.40 -27.91
N SER A 133 16.72 3.90 -28.88
CA SER A 133 18.15 3.64 -29.04
C SER A 133 18.95 4.85 -28.58
N THR A 134 19.80 4.69 -27.58
CA THR A 134 20.58 5.75 -26.96
C THR A 134 22.05 5.36 -26.86
N ASP A 135 22.93 6.34 -26.67
CA ASP A 135 24.30 6.05 -26.24
C ASP A 135 24.40 6.00 -24.72
N TRP A 136 25.59 5.72 -24.18
CA TRP A 136 25.81 5.68 -22.74
C TRP A 136 25.45 7.00 -22.06
N GLU A 137 24.44 6.96 -21.19
CA GLU A 137 23.98 8.09 -20.39
C GLU A 137 24.05 7.75 -18.90
N LYS A 138 24.45 8.74 -18.09
CA LYS A 138 24.54 8.59 -16.64
C LYS A 138 23.19 8.86 -15.99
N HIS A 139 22.74 7.96 -15.14
CA HIS A 139 21.52 8.10 -14.36
C HIS A 139 21.78 7.94 -12.86
N SER A 140 20.82 8.37 -12.04
CA SER A 140 20.91 8.18 -10.59
C SER A 140 19.54 8.09 -9.90
N ILE A 141 19.53 7.45 -8.74
CA ILE A 141 18.39 7.32 -7.84
C ILE A 141 18.89 7.62 -6.43
N SER A 142 18.10 8.31 -5.61
CA SER A 142 18.47 8.63 -4.23
C SER A 142 17.28 8.49 -3.29
N PHE A 143 17.53 7.96 -2.10
CA PHE A 143 16.55 7.85 -1.02
C PHE A 143 17.10 8.36 0.30
N PRO A 144 16.22 8.74 1.24
CA PRO A 144 16.53 8.62 2.65
C PRO A 144 17.06 7.21 2.95
N TYR A 145 17.95 7.08 3.94
CA TYR A 145 18.53 5.81 4.34
C TYR A 145 18.07 5.46 5.77
N PRO A 146 16.95 4.75 5.93
CA PRO A 146 16.41 4.43 7.25
C PRO A 146 17.35 3.51 8.04
N GLU A 147 17.49 3.73 9.34
CA GLU A 147 18.31 2.86 10.21
C GLU A 147 17.85 1.39 10.18
N GLU A 148 16.54 1.18 10.03
CA GLU A 148 15.89 -0.14 9.89
C GLU A 148 16.25 -0.91 8.60
N THR A 149 16.99 -0.30 7.66
CA THR A 149 17.44 -0.98 6.43
C THR A 149 18.34 -2.16 6.77
N LYS A 150 18.07 -3.34 6.20
CA LYS A 150 18.89 -4.55 6.32
C LYS A 150 19.68 -4.80 5.03
N ASN A 151 19.12 -4.51 3.85
CA ASN A 151 19.82 -4.64 2.57
C ASN A 151 19.58 -3.44 1.65
N ILE A 152 20.60 -3.08 0.87
CA ILE A 152 20.53 -2.16 -0.25
C ILE A 152 20.62 -3.02 -1.52
N MET A 153 19.56 -3.05 -2.30
CA MET A 153 19.50 -3.75 -3.59
C MET A 153 19.71 -2.72 -4.70
N VAL A 154 20.72 -2.94 -5.55
CA VAL A 154 20.99 -2.10 -6.72
C VAL A 154 20.90 -2.95 -7.98
N ALA A 155 20.31 -2.43 -9.05
CA ALA A 155 20.12 -3.22 -10.25
C ALA A 155 20.02 -2.39 -11.53
N GLY A 156 20.32 -3.02 -12.67
CA GLY A 156 19.86 -2.59 -13.99
C GLY A 156 18.58 -3.35 -14.34
N ILE A 157 17.60 -2.72 -14.99
CA ILE A 157 16.34 -3.34 -15.39
C ILE A 157 15.95 -2.95 -16.82
N LEU A 158 15.41 -3.92 -17.57
CA LEU A 158 14.74 -3.73 -18.85
C LEU A 158 13.31 -4.27 -18.73
N VAL A 159 12.33 -3.43 -19.01
CA VAL A 159 10.92 -3.77 -19.19
C VAL A 159 10.56 -3.49 -20.64
N GLY A 160 9.79 -4.35 -21.29
CA GLY A 160 9.45 -4.16 -22.70
C GLY A 160 10.42 -4.83 -23.66
N LYS A 161 10.38 -4.42 -24.93
CA LYS A 161 11.25 -4.97 -25.98
C LYS A 161 12.60 -4.25 -25.99
N GLY A 162 13.61 -4.91 -26.55
CA GLY A 162 14.89 -4.30 -26.92
C GLY A 162 16.08 -4.90 -26.19
N THR A 163 17.17 -4.15 -26.16
CA THR A 163 18.40 -4.51 -25.44
C THR A 163 18.88 -3.32 -24.63
N ALA A 164 19.35 -3.58 -23.42
CA ALA A 164 19.96 -2.57 -22.56
C ALA A 164 21.29 -3.08 -22.01
N TRP A 165 22.27 -2.17 -21.95
CA TRP A 165 23.56 -2.40 -21.30
C TRP A 165 23.69 -1.47 -20.09
N PHE A 166 24.36 -1.97 -19.05
CA PHE A 166 24.52 -1.33 -17.75
C PHE A 166 25.96 -1.45 -17.30
N ASP A 167 26.52 -0.36 -16.80
CA ASP A 167 27.91 -0.33 -16.38
C ASP A 167 28.16 0.71 -15.27
N ASP A 168 29.28 0.57 -14.58
CA ASP A 168 29.89 1.60 -13.75
C ASP A 168 29.03 2.00 -12.53
N PHE A 169 28.37 1.02 -11.90
CA PHE A 169 27.49 1.33 -10.77
C PHE A 169 28.28 1.81 -9.56
N LYS A 170 27.84 2.93 -8.99
CA LYS A 170 28.44 3.55 -7.80
C LYS A 170 27.36 3.83 -6.78
N VAL A 171 27.57 3.31 -5.57
CA VAL A 171 26.67 3.54 -4.44
C VAL A 171 27.33 4.47 -3.45
N PHE A 172 26.58 5.46 -2.99
CA PHE A 172 27.03 6.45 -2.03
C PHE A 172 26.12 6.47 -0.82
N VAL A 173 26.70 6.60 0.38
CA VAL A 173 25.97 6.93 1.61
C VAL A 173 26.45 8.29 2.07
N ASP A 174 25.54 9.26 2.19
CA ASP A 174 25.85 10.68 2.48
C ASP A 174 26.99 11.24 1.60
N GLY A 175 26.93 10.94 0.30
CA GLY A 175 27.90 11.40 -0.70
C GLY A 175 29.25 10.67 -0.70
N LYS A 176 29.49 9.74 0.23
CA LYS A 176 30.73 8.95 0.31
C LYS A 176 30.54 7.60 -0.38
N ASN A 177 31.51 7.20 -1.21
CA ASN A 177 31.44 5.95 -1.96
C ASN A 177 31.50 4.73 -1.02
N ILE A 178 30.54 3.82 -1.16
CA ILE A 178 30.38 2.63 -0.32
C ILE A 178 31.60 1.71 -0.32
N GLN A 179 32.37 1.69 -1.41
CA GLN A 179 33.61 0.91 -1.53
C GLN A 179 34.65 1.32 -0.47
N THR A 180 34.64 2.60 -0.10
CA THR A 180 35.62 3.21 0.82
C THR A 180 35.05 3.46 2.21
N LEU A 181 33.76 3.27 2.41
CA LEU A 181 33.12 3.49 3.69
C LEU A 181 33.51 2.40 4.69
N THR A 182 33.77 2.81 5.93
CA THR A 182 33.97 1.89 7.04
C THR A 182 32.64 1.22 7.37
N GLU A 183 32.63 -0.12 7.40
CA GLU A 183 31.47 -0.85 7.91
C GLU A 183 31.32 -0.57 9.41
N VAL A 184 30.08 -0.35 9.84
CA VAL A 184 29.72 -0.20 11.25
C VAL A 184 28.86 -1.39 11.65
N GLU A 185 29.19 -1.99 12.79
CA GLU A 185 28.33 -2.97 13.42
C GLU A 185 27.07 -2.25 13.93
N LYS A 186 25.91 -2.65 13.42
CA LYS A 186 24.64 -2.16 13.95
C LYS A 186 24.43 -2.82 15.30
N VAL A 187 24.54 -2.05 16.38
CA VAL A 187 24.17 -2.50 17.72
C VAL A 187 22.69 -2.85 17.70
N LEU A 188 22.39 -4.14 17.77
CA LEU A 188 21.03 -4.64 17.87
C LEU A 188 20.46 -4.24 19.23
N SER A 189 19.18 -3.88 19.26
CA SER A 189 18.47 -3.74 20.52
C SER A 189 18.40 -5.08 21.25
N LYS A 190 18.23 -5.07 22.58
CA LYS A 190 18.07 -6.33 23.34
C LYS A 190 16.85 -7.12 22.84
N ALA A 191 15.79 -6.44 22.41
CA ALA A 191 14.64 -7.06 21.79
C ALA A 191 14.97 -7.79 20.47
N GLU A 192 15.82 -7.21 19.61
CA GLU A 192 16.28 -7.87 18.38
C GLU A 192 17.13 -9.12 18.67
N MET A 193 17.96 -9.08 19.71
CA MET A 193 18.84 -10.19 20.09
C MET A 193 18.07 -11.41 20.64
N ASP A 194 16.83 -11.22 21.12
CA ASP A 194 15.97 -12.31 21.59
C ASP A 194 15.30 -13.03 20.42
N THR A 195 15.87 -14.16 19.99
CA THR A 195 15.42 -14.95 18.84
C THR A 195 14.70 -16.25 19.22
N GLU A 196 14.36 -16.46 20.49
CA GLU A 196 13.83 -17.75 21.01
C GLU A 196 12.65 -18.30 20.19
N PHE A 197 11.71 -17.44 19.82
CA PHE A 197 10.49 -17.82 19.10
C PHE A 197 10.48 -17.40 17.62
N GLU A 198 11.65 -17.12 17.03
CA GLU A 198 11.74 -16.71 15.62
C GLU A 198 11.18 -17.77 14.67
N LYS A 199 11.34 -19.06 15.02
CA LYS A 199 10.93 -20.21 14.20
C LYS A 199 9.56 -20.80 14.56
N GLY A 200 8.88 -20.25 15.56
CA GLY A 200 7.64 -20.83 16.09
C GLY A 200 7.53 -20.69 17.60
N SER A 201 6.30 -20.75 18.11
CA SER A 201 5.99 -20.73 19.55
C SER A 201 5.92 -22.12 20.18
N ASN A 202 5.65 -23.16 19.36
CA ASN A 202 5.27 -24.51 19.82
C ASN A 202 4.04 -24.54 20.75
N PHE A 203 3.23 -23.48 20.76
CA PHE A 203 2.00 -23.41 21.53
C PHE A 203 0.80 -23.84 20.68
N LYS A 204 0.02 -24.78 21.20
CA LYS A 204 -1.24 -25.25 20.64
C LYS A 204 -2.27 -25.34 21.75
N LEU A 205 -3.50 -24.88 21.48
CA LEU A 205 -4.61 -24.88 22.41
C LEU A 205 -5.86 -25.45 21.74
N ASP A 206 -6.03 -26.77 21.86
CA ASP A 206 -7.16 -27.48 21.31
C ASP A 206 -8.36 -27.44 22.26
N ASN A 207 -9.55 -27.14 21.72
CA ASN A 207 -10.82 -27.13 22.47
C ASN A 207 -10.76 -26.30 23.78
N PRO A 208 -10.45 -24.99 23.68
CA PRO A 208 -10.28 -24.14 24.86
C PRO A 208 -11.56 -24.06 25.70
N THR A 209 -11.39 -24.11 27.02
CA THR A 209 -12.45 -23.85 28.00
C THR A 209 -12.88 -22.38 27.97
N GLU A 210 -14.07 -22.07 28.47
CA GLU A 210 -14.54 -20.68 28.62
C GLU A 210 -13.58 -19.84 29.48
N GLN A 211 -12.97 -20.44 30.50
CA GLN A 211 -11.99 -19.77 31.34
C GLN A 211 -10.70 -19.43 30.57
N GLN A 212 -10.17 -20.34 29.76
CA GLN A 212 -8.99 -20.08 28.92
C GLN A 212 -9.30 -18.99 27.89
N LEU A 213 -10.48 -19.01 27.26
CA LEU A 213 -10.91 -17.95 26.34
C LEU A 213 -11.01 -16.59 27.03
N LYS A 214 -11.59 -16.54 28.24
CA LYS A 214 -11.65 -15.32 29.06
C LYS A 214 -10.25 -14.82 29.42
N ASN A 215 -9.35 -15.71 29.84
CA ASN A 215 -7.98 -15.38 30.20
C ASN A 215 -7.19 -14.87 28.98
N LEU A 216 -7.34 -15.48 27.80
CA LEU A 216 -6.74 -14.99 26.55
C LEU A 216 -7.25 -13.59 26.17
N TYR A 217 -8.54 -13.32 26.33
CA TYR A 217 -9.11 -11.99 26.09
C TYR A 217 -8.49 -10.93 27.01
N ILE A 218 -8.37 -11.22 28.31
CA ILE A 218 -7.74 -10.29 29.27
C ILE A 218 -6.24 -10.14 28.95
N LEU A 219 -5.54 -11.24 28.70
CA LEU A 219 -4.11 -11.25 28.40
C LEU A 219 -3.79 -10.43 27.14
N GLY A 220 -4.55 -10.59 26.05
CA GLY A 220 -4.33 -9.87 24.80
C GLY A 220 -4.50 -8.35 24.91
N LYS A 221 -5.44 -7.91 25.77
CA LYS A 221 -5.65 -6.49 26.08
C LYS A 221 -4.52 -5.91 26.93
N ILE A 222 -4.16 -6.62 28.01
CA ILE A 222 -3.03 -6.22 28.87
C ILE A 222 -1.74 -6.17 28.07
N TRP A 223 -1.45 -7.20 27.28
CA TRP A 223 -0.26 -7.27 26.46
C TRP A 223 -0.12 -6.06 25.54
N GLY A 224 -1.15 -5.70 24.77
CA GLY A 224 -1.05 -4.58 23.86
C GLY A 224 -1.09 -3.22 24.54
N PHE A 225 -1.81 -3.08 25.66
CA PHE A 225 -1.72 -1.87 26.49
C PHE A 225 -0.28 -1.65 26.98
N VAL A 226 0.31 -2.67 27.59
CA VAL A 226 1.67 -2.59 28.13
C VAL A 226 2.69 -2.34 27.00
N LYS A 227 2.50 -2.91 25.79
CA LYS A 227 3.35 -2.68 24.60
C LYS A 227 3.57 -1.20 24.29
N TYR A 228 2.52 -0.39 24.44
CA TYR A 228 2.57 1.05 24.09
C TYR A 228 2.74 1.97 25.30
N HIS A 229 2.67 1.45 26.53
CA HIS A 229 2.73 2.26 27.75
C HIS A 229 3.98 2.02 28.61
N HIS A 230 4.68 0.89 28.47
CA HIS A 230 5.83 0.54 29.32
C HIS A 230 7.16 1.10 28.77
N PRO A 231 7.96 1.80 29.60
CA PRO A 231 9.19 2.46 29.15
C PRO A 231 10.25 1.49 28.61
N GLU A 232 10.50 0.36 29.30
CA GLU A 232 11.51 -0.61 28.86
C GLU A 232 11.15 -1.30 27.53
N ILE A 233 9.85 -1.46 27.25
CA ILE A 233 9.39 -1.97 25.96
C ILE A 233 9.55 -0.89 24.88
N ALA A 234 9.16 0.35 25.18
CA ALA A 234 9.33 1.49 24.28
C ALA A 234 10.80 1.74 23.90
N LYS A 235 11.75 1.43 24.79
CA LYS A 235 13.20 1.51 24.51
C LYS A 235 13.75 0.33 23.70
N GLY A 236 12.97 -0.73 23.47
CA GLY A 236 13.43 -1.94 22.78
C GLY A 236 14.33 -2.84 23.65
N ASN A 237 14.21 -2.75 24.98
CA ASN A 237 14.99 -3.58 25.89
C ASN A 237 14.40 -4.99 26.06
N ILE A 238 13.13 -5.18 25.66
CA ILE A 238 12.37 -6.41 25.84
C ILE A 238 11.70 -6.76 24.52
N ASN A 239 11.87 -8.01 24.07
CA ASN A 239 11.08 -8.52 22.95
C ASN A 239 9.68 -8.89 23.43
N TRP A 240 8.72 -8.02 23.13
CA TRP A 240 7.40 -8.12 23.72
C TRP A 240 6.53 -9.24 23.15
N ASP A 241 6.78 -9.65 21.91
CA ASP A 241 6.13 -10.83 21.33
C ASP A 241 6.66 -12.10 22.03
N SER A 242 7.98 -12.22 22.22
CA SER A 242 8.58 -13.35 22.93
C SER A 242 8.09 -13.45 24.38
N GLU A 243 7.96 -12.33 25.10
CA GLU A 243 7.47 -12.34 26.49
C GLU A 243 6.01 -12.82 26.62
N LEU A 244 5.17 -12.52 25.63
CA LEU A 244 3.82 -13.09 25.59
C LEU A 244 3.86 -14.60 25.42
N LEU A 245 4.68 -15.10 24.49
CA LEU A 245 4.80 -16.53 24.22
C LEU A 245 5.39 -17.30 25.43
N ARG A 246 6.33 -16.70 26.18
CA ARG A 246 6.83 -17.29 27.45
C ARG A 246 5.75 -17.40 28.52
N THR A 247 4.77 -16.51 28.49
CA THR A 247 3.78 -16.34 29.56
C THR A 247 2.41 -16.93 29.20
N ILE A 248 2.17 -17.27 27.93
CA ILE A 248 0.83 -17.65 27.46
C ILE A 248 0.21 -18.84 28.20
N SER A 249 1.01 -19.75 28.76
CA SER A 249 0.53 -20.90 29.55
C SER A 249 -0.18 -20.52 30.85
N VAL A 250 -0.04 -19.28 31.35
CA VAL A 250 -0.73 -18.82 32.57
C VAL A 250 -2.25 -18.80 32.41
N ILE A 251 -2.78 -18.85 31.17
CA ILE A 251 -4.22 -18.90 30.89
C ILE A 251 -4.90 -20.15 31.47
N ASP A 252 -4.14 -21.19 31.79
CA ASP A 252 -4.65 -22.41 32.43
C ASP A 252 -4.87 -22.24 33.94
N SER A 253 -4.30 -21.18 34.53
CA SER A 253 -4.34 -20.97 35.97
C SER A 253 -5.66 -20.39 36.46
N THR A 254 -6.13 -20.89 37.60
CA THR A 254 -7.19 -20.26 38.39
C THR A 254 -6.74 -18.99 39.11
N ASP A 255 -5.42 -18.77 39.24
CA ASP A 255 -4.78 -17.58 39.81
C ASP A 255 -4.18 -16.66 38.72
N PHE A 256 -4.80 -16.69 37.53
CA PHE A 256 -4.33 -16.03 36.31
C PHE A 256 -3.90 -14.57 36.51
N GLU A 257 -4.76 -13.74 37.13
CA GLU A 257 -4.50 -12.30 37.26
C GLU A 257 -3.25 -12.01 38.13
N ASN A 258 -3.02 -12.79 39.19
CA ASN A 258 -1.85 -12.62 40.04
C ASN A 258 -0.57 -13.13 39.36
N GLN A 259 -0.66 -14.14 38.49
CA GLN A 259 0.46 -14.57 37.65
C GLN A 259 0.81 -13.52 36.60
N VAL A 260 -0.18 -12.91 35.94
CA VAL A 260 0.03 -11.78 35.02
C VAL A 260 0.68 -10.60 35.74
N PHE A 261 0.18 -10.24 36.94
CA PHE A 261 0.81 -9.22 37.77
C PHE A 261 2.27 -9.54 38.11
N SER A 262 2.55 -10.79 38.49
CA SER A 262 3.91 -11.25 38.82
C SER A 262 4.84 -11.24 37.61
N TRP A 263 4.32 -11.57 36.42
CA TRP A 263 5.04 -11.46 35.16
C TRP A 263 5.39 -10.00 34.85
N LEU A 264 4.41 -9.09 34.88
CA LEU A 264 4.66 -7.67 34.58
C LEU A 264 5.63 -7.02 35.58
N LYS A 265 5.61 -7.45 36.84
CA LYS A 265 6.55 -6.96 37.87
C LYS A 265 8.01 -7.33 37.65
N LYS A 266 8.32 -8.27 36.73
CA LYS A 266 9.71 -8.59 36.37
C LYS A 266 10.40 -7.42 35.66
N PHE A 267 9.62 -6.51 35.08
CA PHE A 267 10.11 -5.35 34.35
C PHE A 267 10.09 -4.11 35.26
N GLU A 268 11.03 -3.17 35.03
CA GLU A 268 11.19 -2.01 35.90
C GLU A 268 9.90 -1.20 36.05
N LYS A 269 9.60 -0.79 37.29
CA LYS A 269 8.42 0.03 37.57
C LYS A 269 8.55 1.40 36.91
N PRO A 270 7.45 1.99 36.44
CA PRO A 270 7.45 3.39 36.04
C PRO A 270 7.89 4.29 37.20
N THR A 271 8.55 5.40 36.88
CA THR A 271 8.88 6.43 37.87
C THR A 271 7.59 6.96 38.53
N SER A 272 7.68 7.42 39.78
CA SER A 272 6.55 8.03 40.50
C SER A 272 6.14 9.41 39.95
N GLU A 273 6.86 9.89 38.94
CA GLU A 273 6.49 11.11 38.22
C GLU A 273 5.24 10.83 37.40
N LYS A 274 4.27 11.74 37.46
CA LYS A 274 3.08 11.66 36.60
C LYS A 274 3.33 12.42 35.31
N GLN A 275 2.82 11.89 34.21
CA GLN A 275 2.76 12.64 32.96
C GLN A 275 1.90 13.90 33.16
N ILE A 276 2.44 15.07 32.84
CA ILE A 276 1.65 16.30 32.79
C ILE A 276 0.70 16.15 31.62
N GLU A 277 -0.61 16.18 31.91
CA GLU A 277 -1.63 16.09 30.86
C GLU A 277 -1.53 17.33 29.98
N ASP A 278 -1.29 17.10 28.68
CA ASP A 278 -1.31 18.18 27.70
C ASP A 278 -2.76 18.59 27.47
N VAL A 279 -3.13 19.75 28.02
CA VAL A 279 -4.46 20.37 27.89
C VAL A 279 -4.57 20.96 26.48
N THR A 280 -4.60 20.09 25.47
CA THR A 280 -4.89 20.46 24.09
C THR A 280 -6.39 20.67 23.94
N GLU A 281 -6.83 21.85 23.51
CA GLU A 281 -8.26 22.21 23.37
C GLU A 281 -8.99 21.47 22.23
N ASN A 282 -8.27 20.72 21.38
CA ASN A 282 -8.79 20.12 20.14
C ASN A 282 -8.76 18.58 20.11
N VAL A 283 -9.08 17.91 21.22
CA VAL A 283 -9.18 16.44 21.25
C VAL A 283 -10.41 15.98 20.46
N ALA A 284 -10.20 15.15 19.44
CA ALA A 284 -11.29 14.54 18.67
C ALA A 284 -11.89 13.35 19.43
N PHE A 285 -11.04 12.41 19.85
CA PHE A 285 -11.43 11.29 20.70
C PHE A 285 -10.21 10.69 21.43
N LYS A 286 -10.49 9.83 22.42
CA LYS A 286 -9.49 9.04 23.16
C LYS A 286 -9.90 7.56 23.13
N ALA A 287 -8.94 6.64 23.11
CA ALA A 287 -9.19 5.21 23.28
C ALA A 287 -9.87 4.94 24.63
N ASN A 288 -10.72 3.92 24.66
CA ASN A 288 -11.51 3.61 25.84
C ASN A 288 -10.67 2.73 26.79
N THR A 289 -10.05 3.36 27.80
CA THR A 289 -9.29 2.65 28.83
C THR A 289 -10.17 2.19 30.00
N ASN A 290 -11.50 2.33 29.94
CA ASN A 290 -12.38 1.98 31.06
C ASN A 290 -12.35 0.49 31.39
N TRP A 291 -11.83 -0.36 30.50
CA TRP A 291 -11.61 -1.77 30.80
C TRP A 291 -10.53 -2.01 31.85
N ILE A 292 -9.63 -1.04 32.07
CA ILE A 292 -8.66 -1.03 33.19
C ILE A 292 -9.36 -0.67 34.51
N SER A 293 -10.64 -0.30 34.45
CA SER A 293 -11.50 -0.06 35.61
C SER A 293 -12.80 -0.88 35.56
N SER A 294 -12.89 -1.87 34.66
CA SER A 294 -14.09 -2.69 34.49
C SER A 294 -14.05 -3.94 35.34
N SER A 295 -15.19 -4.62 35.45
CA SER A 295 -15.34 -5.90 36.16
C SER A 295 -14.55 -7.08 35.56
N ASP A 296 -13.83 -6.88 34.45
CA ASP A 296 -13.08 -7.96 33.79
C ASP A 296 -11.79 -8.31 34.55
N ILE A 297 -11.21 -7.37 35.30
CA ILE A 297 -10.03 -7.56 36.15
C ILE A 297 -10.42 -7.29 37.60
N THR A 298 -10.12 -8.23 38.49
CA THR A 298 -10.54 -8.20 39.90
C THR A 298 -9.37 -8.02 40.88
N SER A 299 -8.14 -8.26 40.42
CA SER A 299 -6.93 -8.09 41.21
C SER A 299 -6.55 -6.62 41.35
N ASN A 300 -6.74 -6.07 42.55
CA ASN A 300 -6.36 -4.69 42.89
C ASN A 300 -4.89 -4.38 42.55
N ASN A 301 -3.98 -5.33 42.81
CA ASN A 301 -2.55 -5.19 42.52
C ASN A 301 -2.28 -4.99 41.03
N LEU A 302 -2.99 -5.74 40.17
CA LEU A 302 -2.87 -5.63 38.73
C LEU A 302 -3.45 -4.31 38.23
N LEU A 303 -4.62 -3.92 38.74
CA LEU A 303 -5.26 -2.64 38.42
C LEU A 303 -4.37 -1.45 38.78
N GLU A 304 -3.79 -1.43 39.99
CA GLU A 304 -2.85 -0.39 40.42
C GLU A 304 -1.63 -0.29 39.49
N LEU A 305 -1.08 -1.43 39.04
CA LEU A 305 0.04 -1.45 38.11
C LEU A 305 -0.34 -0.89 36.74
N LEU A 306 -1.51 -1.26 36.20
CA LEU A 306 -1.98 -0.77 34.91
C LEU A 306 -2.30 0.72 34.94
N HIS A 307 -2.89 1.23 36.03
CA HIS A 307 -3.09 2.66 36.23
C HIS A 307 -1.77 3.42 36.36
N ALA A 308 -0.80 2.90 37.11
CA ALA A 308 0.52 3.49 37.19
C ALA A 308 1.20 3.55 35.81
N LEU A 309 1.05 2.50 35.00
CA LEU A 309 1.52 2.49 33.61
C LEU A 309 0.76 3.50 32.75
N GLN A 310 -0.53 3.72 32.95
CA GLN A 310 -1.30 4.71 32.20
C GLN A 310 -0.80 6.14 32.47
N GLU A 311 -0.55 6.46 33.74
CA GLU A 311 -0.14 7.79 34.20
C GLU A 311 1.37 8.09 34.00
N ALA A 312 2.18 7.06 33.78
CA ALA A 312 3.63 7.20 33.66
C ALA A 312 4.05 8.03 32.43
N PRO A 313 5.05 8.93 32.56
CA PRO A 313 5.63 9.69 31.46
C PRO A 313 5.99 8.79 30.29
N LYS A 314 5.54 9.18 29.10
CA LYS A 314 5.84 8.43 27.88
C LYS A 314 7.12 8.92 27.22
N GLU A 315 7.88 7.95 26.75
CA GLU A 315 9.06 8.18 25.93
C GLU A 315 8.66 8.92 24.65
N LYS A 316 9.53 9.83 24.19
CA LYS A 316 9.33 10.54 22.90
C LYS A 316 9.57 9.64 21.69
N VAL A 317 10.09 8.44 21.93
CA VAL A 317 10.40 7.41 20.93
C VAL A 317 9.80 6.09 21.40
N ASN A 318 9.39 5.24 20.46
CA ASN A 318 8.92 3.90 20.76
C ASN A 318 9.52 2.91 19.76
N TYR A 319 9.98 1.77 20.25
CA TYR A 319 10.61 0.73 19.47
C TYR A 319 9.66 0.10 18.44
N TYR A 320 8.38 -0.03 18.76
CA TYR A 320 7.36 -0.63 17.88
C TYR A 320 6.59 0.39 17.03
N LEU A 321 6.76 1.69 17.30
CA LEU A 321 5.95 2.73 16.65
C LEU A 321 6.71 4.04 16.48
N LYS A 322 6.63 4.61 15.28
CA LYS A 322 6.90 6.04 15.04
C LYS A 322 5.73 6.67 14.31
N PHE A 323 5.70 8.00 14.23
CA PHE A 323 4.81 8.71 13.30
C PHE A 323 5.59 9.22 12.10
N ALA A 324 4.97 9.19 10.92
CA ALA A 324 5.54 9.74 9.70
C ALA A 324 5.79 11.25 9.89
N PRO A 325 7.03 11.75 9.75
CA PRO A 325 7.32 13.18 9.91
C PRO A 325 6.45 14.03 9.00
N HIS A 326 5.91 15.13 9.51
CA HIS A 326 5.04 16.10 8.81
C HIS A 326 3.69 15.57 8.29
N ILE A 327 3.45 14.26 8.32
CA ILE A 327 2.18 13.67 7.84
C ILE A 327 1.37 13.07 8.98
N GLY A 328 2.01 12.50 10.02
CA GLY A 328 1.31 12.02 11.21
C GLY A 328 0.69 10.62 11.12
N ASN A 329 1.00 9.83 10.09
CA ASN A 329 0.59 8.42 10.01
C ASN A 329 1.36 7.55 11.02
N PRO A 330 0.72 6.58 11.70
CA PRO A 330 1.44 5.57 12.47
C PRO A 330 2.28 4.69 11.54
N LEU A 331 3.53 4.46 11.92
CA LEU A 331 4.47 3.59 11.24
C LEU A 331 4.88 2.50 12.23
N PHE A 332 4.25 1.34 12.07
CA PHE A 332 4.54 0.16 12.88
C PHE A 332 5.91 -0.42 12.50
N LYS A 333 6.80 -0.50 13.47
CA LYS A 333 8.21 -0.86 13.30
C LYS A 333 8.56 -2.09 14.10
N ASN A 334 9.62 -2.79 13.67
CA ASN A 334 10.22 -3.89 14.40
C ASN A 334 9.21 -4.99 14.77
N GLU A 335 8.12 -5.09 13.99
CA GLU A 335 7.12 -6.13 14.08
C GLU A 335 7.59 -7.31 13.25
N ARG A 336 7.94 -8.41 13.92
CA ARG A 336 8.38 -9.63 13.23
C ARG A 336 7.26 -10.15 12.34
N SER A 337 7.61 -10.53 11.11
CA SER A 337 6.67 -11.01 10.11
C SER A 337 6.31 -12.49 10.29
N TYR A 338 7.14 -13.25 11.01
CA TYR A 338 7.03 -14.70 11.16
C TYR A 338 6.67 -15.39 9.83
N LYS A 339 7.42 -15.04 8.78
CA LYS A 339 7.11 -15.43 7.39
C LYS A 339 7.08 -16.95 7.18
N ASP A 340 7.82 -17.69 7.99
CA ASP A 340 7.98 -19.14 7.92
C ASP A 340 7.22 -19.83 9.07
N MET A 341 6.19 -19.18 9.64
CA MET A 341 5.38 -19.78 10.69
C MET A 341 4.63 -21.02 10.20
N GLU A 342 4.49 -22.00 11.07
CA GLU A 342 3.57 -23.12 10.85
C GLU A 342 2.12 -22.65 11.08
N TRP A 343 1.19 -23.03 10.21
CA TRP A 343 -0.19 -22.54 10.26
C TRP A 343 -1.01 -23.08 11.45
N ASN A 344 -0.55 -24.17 12.06
CA ASN A 344 -1.13 -24.75 13.26
C ASN A 344 -0.57 -24.16 14.57
N ASP A 345 0.34 -23.19 14.51
CA ASP A 345 0.94 -22.50 15.67
C ASP A 345 -0.05 -21.47 16.26
N ASP A 346 -0.74 -21.84 17.34
CA ASP A 346 -1.75 -20.98 17.96
C ASP A 346 -1.13 -19.74 18.62
N GLY A 347 0.10 -19.84 19.11
CA GLY A 347 0.80 -18.72 19.74
C GLY A 347 1.05 -17.59 18.73
N LEU A 348 1.59 -17.91 17.55
CA LEU A 348 1.84 -16.92 16.50
C LEU A 348 0.55 -16.39 15.86
N LYS A 349 -0.50 -17.21 15.74
CA LYS A 349 -1.83 -16.73 15.31
C LYS A 349 -2.40 -15.71 16.32
N LEU A 350 -2.27 -15.97 17.62
CA LEU A 350 -2.72 -15.05 18.68
C LEU A 350 -1.88 -13.76 18.70
N ILE A 351 -0.58 -13.81 18.42
CA ILE A 351 0.24 -12.59 18.21
C ILE A 351 -0.36 -11.76 17.07
N GLY A 352 -0.73 -12.38 15.95
CA GLY A 352 -1.36 -11.67 14.82
C GLY A 352 -2.67 -10.99 15.21
N LEU A 353 -3.54 -11.71 15.93
CA LEU A 353 -4.80 -11.19 16.46
C LEU A 353 -4.56 -9.99 17.38
N PHE A 354 -3.76 -10.18 18.43
CA PHE A 354 -3.55 -9.17 19.47
C PHE A 354 -2.82 -7.95 18.90
N ARG A 355 -1.86 -8.16 18.00
CA ARG A 355 -1.15 -7.07 17.33
C ARG A 355 -2.14 -6.21 16.53
N TYR A 356 -2.92 -6.80 15.63
CA TYR A 356 -3.88 -6.05 14.83
C TYR A 356 -4.93 -5.36 15.72
N TRP A 357 -5.54 -6.09 16.66
CA TRP A 357 -6.57 -5.55 17.54
C TRP A 357 -6.09 -4.32 18.32
N ASN A 358 -4.88 -4.38 18.89
CA ASN A 358 -4.32 -3.26 19.65
C ASN A 358 -3.81 -2.13 18.75
N MET A 359 -3.31 -2.42 17.54
CA MET A 359 -2.97 -1.37 16.57
C MET A 359 -4.22 -0.53 16.23
N ILE A 360 -5.38 -1.16 16.06
CA ILE A 360 -6.64 -0.46 15.86
C ILE A 360 -7.07 0.29 17.13
N GLU A 361 -6.98 -0.35 18.30
CA GLU A 361 -7.40 0.26 19.58
C GLU A 361 -6.72 1.60 19.84
N TYR A 362 -5.43 1.71 19.53
CA TYR A 362 -4.63 2.90 19.89
C TYR A 362 -4.27 3.81 18.71
N PHE A 363 -4.32 3.34 17.46
CA PHE A 363 -3.75 4.08 16.33
C PHE A 363 -4.64 4.14 15.08
N PHE A 364 -5.86 3.62 15.11
CA PHE A 364 -6.82 3.83 14.02
C PHE A 364 -7.63 5.12 14.24
N PRO A 365 -7.56 6.12 13.34
CA PRO A 365 -8.19 7.43 13.49
C PRO A 365 -9.73 7.41 13.40
N TYR A 366 -10.33 6.27 13.04
CA TYR A 366 -11.78 6.13 12.88
C TYR A 366 -12.37 5.03 13.76
N LYS A 367 -11.70 4.71 14.87
CA LYS A 367 -12.16 3.69 15.81
C LYS A 367 -13.59 3.93 16.32
N HIS A 368 -13.98 5.19 16.51
CA HIS A 368 -15.33 5.57 16.95
C HIS A 368 -16.40 5.33 15.89
N LEU A 369 -16.03 5.00 14.65
CA LEU A 369 -16.95 4.66 13.57
C LEU A 369 -17.13 3.16 13.33
N ILE A 370 -16.44 2.31 14.10
CA ILE A 370 -16.61 0.86 14.04
C ILE A 370 -17.99 0.52 14.65
N ASP A 371 -18.84 -0.17 13.89
CA ASP A 371 -20.21 -0.46 14.31
C ASP A 371 -20.26 -1.44 15.51
N GLU A 372 -19.40 -2.46 15.51
CA GLU A 372 -19.33 -3.48 16.55
C GLU A 372 -18.50 -3.00 17.76
N ASP A 373 -18.85 -3.45 18.97
CA ASP A 373 -17.98 -3.24 20.13
C ASP A 373 -16.63 -3.92 19.89
N TRP A 374 -15.58 -3.12 19.79
CA TRP A 374 -14.24 -3.62 19.50
C TRP A 374 -13.77 -4.67 20.52
N ASN A 375 -14.23 -4.60 21.78
CA ASN A 375 -13.93 -5.66 22.76
C ASN A 375 -14.63 -6.97 22.43
N ASN A 376 -15.87 -6.92 21.94
CA ASN A 376 -16.60 -8.09 21.48
C ASN A 376 -15.95 -8.71 20.23
N VAL A 377 -15.41 -7.87 19.33
CA VAL A 377 -14.62 -8.35 18.18
C VAL A 377 -13.43 -9.19 18.65
N LEU A 378 -12.70 -8.77 19.69
CA LEU A 378 -11.61 -9.59 20.24
C LEU A 378 -12.13 -10.92 20.81
N LYS A 379 -13.17 -10.87 21.66
CA LYS A 379 -13.76 -12.05 22.31
C LYS A 379 -14.18 -13.11 21.29
N THR A 380 -14.80 -12.69 20.20
CA THR A 380 -15.28 -13.59 19.13
C THR A 380 -14.17 -14.02 18.17
N SER A 381 -13.12 -13.20 18.00
CA SER A 381 -11.99 -13.52 17.12
C SER A 381 -11.05 -14.57 17.71
N ILE A 382 -10.82 -14.59 19.04
CA ILE A 382 -9.95 -15.58 19.69
C ILE A 382 -10.33 -17.02 19.31
N PRO A 383 -11.57 -17.51 19.53
CA PRO A 383 -11.93 -18.88 19.16
C PRO A 383 -11.90 -19.10 17.63
N MET A 384 -12.18 -18.07 16.82
CA MET A 384 -12.08 -18.16 15.36
C MET A 384 -10.64 -18.45 14.90
N PHE A 385 -9.65 -17.80 15.52
CA PHE A 385 -8.23 -17.99 15.19
C PHE A 385 -7.68 -19.33 15.70
N LEU A 386 -8.10 -19.75 16.89
CA LEU A 386 -7.70 -21.06 17.43
C LEU A 386 -8.21 -22.21 16.56
N LYS A 387 -9.41 -22.08 15.98
CA LYS A 387 -9.99 -23.08 15.07
C LYS A 387 -9.32 -23.15 13.68
N ALA A 388 -8.51 -22.16 13.31
CA ALA A 388 -7.89 -22.10 11.99
C ALA A 388 -6.60 -22.93 11.93
N ASP A 389 -6.65 -24.17 11.41
CA ASP A 389 -5.50 -25.08 11.42
C ASP A 389 -4.64 -25.06 10.13
N ASP A 390 -5.04 -24.28 9.13
CA ASP A 390 -4.34 -24.16 7.86
C ASP A 390 -4.20 -22.70 7.40
N GLU A 391 -3.40 -22.49 6.34
CA GLU A 391 -3.12 -21.17 5.77
C GLU A 391 -4.40 -20.43 5.36
N LEU A 392 -5.34 -21.13 4.75
CA LEU A 392 -6.57 -20.53 4.25
C LEU A 392 -7.45 -20.07 5.42
N GLY A 393 -7.67 -20.93 6.41
CA GLY A 393 -8.44 -20.65 7.61
C GLY A 393 -7.90 -19.44 8.37
N TYR A 394 -6.58 -19.36 8.55
CA TYR A 394 -5.95 -18.24 9.24
C TYR A 394 -6.10 -16.94 8.42
N LYS A 395 -5.83 -16.98 7.11
CA LYS A 395 -6.01 -15.80 6.25
C LYS A 395 -7.46 -15.31 6.17
N LEU A 396 -8.44 -16.23 6.15
CA LEU A 396 -9.85 -15.89 6.20
C LEU A 396 -10.26 -15.31 7.55
N ALA A 397 -9.71 -15.82 8.66
CA ALA A 397 -9.90 -15.23 9.99
C ALA A 397 -9.34 -13.80 10.07
N MET A 398 -8.18 -13.55 9.44
CA MET A 398 -7.57 -12.21 9.35
C MET A 398 -8.43 -11.27 8.53
N LEU A 399 -8.89 -11.73 7.36
CA LEU A 399 -9.71 -10.93 6.48
C LEU A 399 -11.06 -10.57 7.11
N LYS A 400 -11.62 -11.47 7.94
CA LYS A 400 -12.80 -11.18 8.78
C LYS A 400 -12.49 -10.11 9.82
N LEU A 401 -11.40 -10.26 10.59
CA LEU A 401 -11.01 -9.25 11.57
C LEU A 401 -10.76 -7.87 10.93
N ILE A 402 -10.10 -7.83 9.78
CA ILE A 402 -9.83 -6.59 9.02
C ILE A 402 -11.13 -5.98 8.49
N ARG A 403 -12.11 -6.81 8.10
CA ARG A 403 -13.41 -6.31 7.64
C ARG A 403 -14.14 -5.53 8.75
N GLU A 404 -14.01 -5.95 10.00
CA GLU A 404 -14.73 -5.34 11.13
C GLU A 404 -14.37 -3.87 11.37
N ILE A 405 -13.19 -3.39 10.92
CA ILE A 405 -12.85 -1.96 11.07
C ILE A 405 -13.57 -1.04 10.07
N GLN A 406 -14.22 -1.64 9.05
CA GLN A 406 -15.01 -0.93 8.04
C GLN A 406 -14.21 0.21 7.37
N ASP A 407 -13.03 -0.15 6.89
CA ASP A 407 -12.13 0.73 6.15
C ASP A 407 -11.80 0.12 4.79
N THR A 408 -12.08 0.83 3.70
CA THR A 408 -11.76 0.36 2.34
C THR A 408 -10.26 0.20 2.11
N HIS A 409 -9.41 0.96 2.80
CA HIS A 409 -7.96 0.73 2.76
C HIS A 409 -7.56 -0.58 3.45
N GLY A 410 -8.30 -0.98 4.50
CA GLY A 410 -8.13 -2.22 5.24
C GLY A 410 -8.40 -3.44 4.40
N ASN A 411 -7.38 -3.98 3.74
CA ASN A 411 -7.52 -5.19 2.94
C ASN A 411 -6.26 -6.05 2.98
N MET A 412 -6.39 -7.31 2.60
CA MET A 412 -5.24 -8.19 2.38
C MET A 412 -4.81 -8.12 0.92
N GLY A 413 -3.49 -8.17 0.69
CA GLY A 413 -2.90 -7.89 -0.61
C GLY A 413 -3.55 -8.67 -1.77
N ARG A 414 -3.88 -7.97 -2.87
CA ARG A 414 -4.45 -8.54 -4.11
C ARG A 414 -3.63 -9.68 -4.74
N ARG A 415 -2.37 -9.85 -4.31
CA ARG A 415 -1.41 -10.84 -4.81
C ARG A 415 -1.24 -12.03 -3.87
N ASP A 416 -2.04 -12.13 -2.82
CA ASP A 416 -2.02 -13.31 -1.96
C ASP A 416 -2.51 -14.54 -2.74
N LYS A 417 -1.63 -15.53 -2.92
CA LYS A 417 -1.91 -16.71 -3.75
C LYS A 417 -3.08 -17.53 -3.20
N MET A 418 -3.13 -17.73 -1.88
CA MET A 418 -4.18 -18.53 -1.24
C MET A 418 -5.53 -17.86 -1.31
N LEU A 419 -5.62 -16.56 -1.02
CA LEU A 419 -6.87 -15.82 -1.20
C LEU A 419 -7.27 -15.73 -2.67
N SER A 420 -6.31 -15.61 -3.59
CA SER A 420 -6.60 -15.63 -5.03
C SER A 420 -7.17 -16.97 -5.47
N GLN A 421 -6.69 -18.09 -4.92
CA GLN A 421 -7.24 -19.42 -5.15
C GLN A 421 -8.63 -19.57 -4.51
N PHE A 422 -8.83 -19.08 -3.29
CA PHE A 422 -10.14 -19.10 -2.64
C PHE A 422 -11.21 -18.35 -3.43
N PHE A 423 -10.88 -17.15 -3.95
CA PHE A 423 -11.82 -16.38 -4.77
C PHE A 423 -11.89 -16.82 -6.23
N GLY A 424 -10.93 -17.59 -6.74
CA GLY A 424 -10.83 -18.05 -8.13
C GLY A 424 -9.69 -17.39 -8.92
N GLN A 425 -8.79 -18.18 -9.51
CA GLN A 425 -7.66 -17.68 -10.30
C GLN A 425 -8.03 -17.26 -11.74
N ASN A 426 -9.12 -17.79 -12.26
CA ASN A 426 -9.71 -17.44 -13.54
C ASN A 426 -10.92 -16.53 -13.35
N ILE A 427 -11.37 -15.91 -14.45
CA ILE A 427 -12.57 -15.07 -14.50
C ILE A 427 -13.24 -15.17 -15.87
N ALA A 428 -14.58 -15.14 -15.91
CA ALA A 428 -15.26 -14.91 -17.18
C ALA A 428 -14.88 -13.52 -17.74
N PRO A 429 -14.66 -13.36 -19.05
CA PRO A 429 -14.24 -12.11 -19.69
C PRO A 429 -15.40 -11.08 -19.78
N ILE A 430 -16.05 -10.83 -18.65
CA ILE A 430 -17.25 -10.02 -18.46
C ILE A 430 -17.05 -9.17 -17.20
N GLN A 431 -17.32 -7.87 -17.30
CA GLN A 431 -17.38 -6.99 -16.15
C GLN A 431 -18.82 -6.83 -15.69
N VAL A 432 -19.03 -6.97 -14.39
CA VAL A 432 -20.32 -6.84 -13.72
C VAL A 432 -20.24 -5.72 -12.71
N ASN A 433 -21.29 -4.90 -12.62
CA ASN A 433 -21.56 -4.01 -11.49
C ASN A 433 -22.97 -4.27 -10.95
N PHE A 434 -23.25 -3.80 -9.74
CA PHE A 434 -24.63 -3.73 -9.25
C PHE A 434 -25.26 -2.42 -9.74
N ILE A 435 -26.35 -2.54 -10.50
CA ILE A 435 -27.11 -1.41 -11.05
C ILE A 435 -28.59 -1.71 -10.80
N GLN A 436 -29.31 -0.79 -10.16
CA GLN A 436 -30.71 -0.99 -9.75
C GLN A 436 -30.89 -2.32 -8.99
N ASP A 437 -29.99 -2.58 -8.03
CA ASP A 437 -29.91 -3.78 -7.19
C ASP A 437 -29.73 -5.12 -7.92
N LYS A 438 -29.29 -5.09 -9.19
CA LYS A 438 -29.08 -6.29 -10.01
C LYS A 438 -27.63 -6.38 -10.45
N ALA A 439 -27.09 -7.60 -10.53
CA ALA A 439 -25.79 -7.85 -11.15
C ALA A 439 -25.93 -7.69 -12.67
N VAL A 440 -25.46 -6.56 -13.19
CA VAL A 440 -25.62 -6.17 -14.59
C VAL A 440 -24.28 -6.22 -15.29
N VAL A 441 -24.24 -6.81 -16.48
CA VAL A 441 -23.09 -6.77 -17.37
C VAL A 441 -22.88 -5.33 -17.82
N VAL A 442 -21.74 -4.73 -17.47
CA VAL A 442 -21.42 -3.35 -17.88
C VAL A 442 -20.41 -3.30 -19.01
N LYS A 443 -19.64 -4.37 -19.22
CA LYS A 443 -18.63 -4.47 -20.27
C LYS A 443 -18.31 -5.93 -20.57
N THR A 444 -18.01 -6.24 -21.82
CA THR A 444 -17.42 -7.53 -22.24
C THR A 444 -16.00 -7.29 -22.75
N TYR A 445 -15.15 -8.31 -22.68
CA TYR A 445 -13.75 -8.24 -23.11
C TYR A 445 -13.53 -9.11 -24.36
N PRO A 446 -12.49 -8.82 -25.19
CA PRO A 446 -12.24 -9.55 -26.45
C PRO A 446 -12.05 -11.06 -26.31
N GLN A 447 -11.70 -11.54 -25.11
CA GLN A 447 -11.59 -12.97 -24.81
C GLN A 447 -12.95 -13.68 -24.74
N LEU A 448 -14.05 -12.94 -24.65
CA LEU A 448 -15.39 -13.50 -24.78
C LEU A 448 -15.62 -13.88 -26.25
N PRO A 449 -15.96 -15.14 -26.57
CA PRO A 449 -16.18 -15.57 -27.95
C PRO A 449 -17.28 -14.75 -28.64
N SER A 450 -17.12 -14.49 -29.94
CA SER A 450 -18.08 -13.72 -30.74
C SER A 450 -19.47 -14.35 -30.82
N GLU A 451 -19.56 -15.65 -30.58
CA GLU A 451 -20.80 -16.45 -30.54
C GLU A 451 -21.59 -16.27 -29.23
N SER A 452 -20.96 -15.68 -28.20
CA SER A 452 -21.62 -15.39 -26.92
C SER A 452 -22.81 -14.45 -27.14
N LYS A 453 -23.92 -14.75 -26.49
CA LYS A 453 -25.13 -13.91 -26.58
C LYS A 453 -25.11 -12.76 -25.59
N ILE A 454 -24.15 -12.75 -24.67
CA ILE A 454 -24.04 -11.83 -23.54
C ILE A 454 -23.65 -10.42 -24.01
N LYS A 455 -24.40 -9.42 -23.56
CA LYS A 455 -24.21 -8.02 -23.92
C LYS A 455 -24.26 -7.10 -22.70
N PRO A 456 -23.64 -5.90 -22.79
CA PRO A 456 -23.89 -4.86 -21.80
C PRO A 456 -25.39 -4.60 -21.59
N GLY A 457 -25.81 -4.57 -20.33
CA GLY A 457 -27.20 -4.40 -19.91
C GLY A 457 -27.94 -5.71 -19.59
N ASP A 458 -27.31 -6.86 -19.81
CA ASP A 458 -27.84 -8.16 -19.38
C ASP A 458 -27.75 -8.32 -17.86
N ILE A 459 -28.73 -8.99 -17.26
CA ILE A 459 -28.77 -9.26 -15.82
C ILE A 459 -28.34 -10.71 -15.57
N ILE A 460 -27.32 -10.90 -14.73
CA ILE A 460 -26.90 -12.22 -14.26
C ILE A 460 -27.67 -12.53 -12.98
N SER A 461 -28.45 -13.61 -13.00
CA SER A 461 -29.28 -14.05 -11.87
C SER A 461 -28.65 -15.20 -11.08
N LYS A 462 -27.87 -16.06 -11.75
CA LYS A 462 -27.16 -17.18 -11.13
C LYS A 462 -25.79 -17.39 -11.77
N VAL A 463 -24.85 -17.94 -10.99
CA VAL A 463 -23.55 -18.44 -11.44
C VAL A 463 -23.41 -19.88 -10.97
N ASN A 464 -23.18 -20.83 -11.88
CA ASN A 464 -23.15 -22.27 -11.62
C ASN A 464 -24.40 -22.76 -10.87
N GLY A 465 -25.57 -22.23 -11.22
CA GLY A 465 -26.84 -22.54 -10.56
C GLY A 465 -27.06 -21.87 -9.20
N ILE A 466 -26.06 -21.20 -8.62
CA ILE A 466 -26.16 -20.50 -7.33
C ILE A 466 -26.70 -19.08 -7.57
N PRO A 467 -27.77 -18.66 -6.87
CA PRO A 467 -28.27 -17.28 -6.94
C PRO A 467 -27.20 -16.24 -6.63
N VAL A 468 -27.17 -15.15 -7.41
CA VAL A 468 -26.23 -14.05 -7.16
C VAL A 468 -26.40 -13.47 -5.75
N THR A 469 -27.61 -13.44 -5.20
CA THR A 469 -27.88 -12.99 -3.83
C THR A 469 -27.11 -13.80 -2.78
N ASP A 470 -27.00 -15.11 -2.97
CA ASP A 470 -26.31 -16.00 -2.03
C ASP A 470 -24.79 -15.84 -2.16
N LEU A 471 -24.28 -15.70 -3.39
CA LEU A 471 -22.88 -15.41 -3.66
C LEU A 471 -22.45 -14.05 -3.08
N VAL A 472 -23.32 -13.04 -3.15
CA VAL A 472 -23.09 -11.73 -2.53
C VAL A 472 -22.95 -11.87 -1.02
N LYS A 473 -23.90 -12.56 -0.38
CA LYS A 473 -23.87 -12.79 1.07
C LYS A 473 -22.58 -13.50 1.52
N GLU A 474 -22.18 -14.54 0.81
CA GLU A 474 -20.94 -15.27 1.08
C GLU A 474 -19.70 -14.37 0.96
N LYS A 475 -19.60 -13.62 -0.14
CA LYS A 475 -18.40 -12.79 -0.43
C LYS A 475 -18.34 -11.53 0.44
N LEU A 476 -19.47 -10.99 0.88
CA LEU A 476 -19.53 -9.85 1.80
C LEU A 476 -18.91 -10.16 3.17
N ALA A 477 -18.97 -11.42 3.62
CA ALA A 477 -18.33 -11.85 4.86
C ALA A 477 -16.80 -11.68 4.87
N TYR A 478 -16.19 -11.54 3.68
CA TYR A 478 -14.74 -11.41 3.47
C TYR A 478 -14.38 -10.17 2.63
N THR A 479 -15.24 -9.16 2.60
CA THR A 479 -15.02 -7.95 1.81
C THR A 479 -15.05 -6.72 2.73
N PRO A 480 -13.87 -6.24 3.14
CA PRO A 480 -13.75 -4.93 3.79
C PRO A 480 -14.26 -3.81 2.89
N GLY A 481 -14.73 -2.73 3.50
CA GLY A 481 -15.19 -1.53 2.83
C GLY A 481 -15.83 -0.57 3.81
N SER A 482 -15.67 0.73 3.55
CA SER A 482 -16.20 1.78 4.41
C SER A 482 -17.70 1.95 4.31
N ASN A 483 -18.31 1.58 3.18
CA ASN A 483 -19.76 1.59 3.00
C ASN A 483 -20.23 0.41 2.15
N GLN A 484 -21.55 0.18 2.12
CA GLN A 484 -22.14 -0.93 1.38
C GLN A 484 -21.89 -0.81 -0.12
N THR A 485 -21.91 0.41 -0.67
CA THR A 485 -21.71 0.66 -2.09
C THR A 485 -20.35 0.16 -2.58
N VAL A 486 -19.26 0.51 -1.89
CA VAL A 486 -17.92 0.04 -2.25
C VAL A 486 -17.72 -1.45 -1.97
N GLN A 487 -18.38 -2.00 -0.94
CA GLN A 487 -18.39 -3.44 -0.71
C GLN A 487 -19.05 -4.21 -1.86
N LEU A 488 -20.21 -3.75 -2.34
CA LEU A 488 -20.90 -4.35 -3.48
C LEU A 488 -20.07 -4.22 -4.77
N TRP A 489 -19.43 -3.06 -4.99
CA TRP A 489 -18.48 -2.90 -6.09
C TRP A 489 -17.32 -3.89 -6.01
N ALA A 490 -16.73 -4.10 -4.82
CA ALA A 490 -15.65 -5.05 -4.62
C ALA A 490 -16.11 -6.51 -4.75
N VAL A 491 -17.34 -6.84 -4.34
CA VAL A 491 -17.97 -8.16 -4.53
C VAL A 491 -18.23 -8.43 -6.01
N ALA A 492 -18.73 -7.46 -6.76
CA ALA A 492 -19.03 -7.61 -8.19
C ALA A 492 -17.80 -8.09 -8.98
N ARG A 493 -16.62 -7.57 -8.64
CA ARG A 493 -15.31 -7.97 -9.22
C ARG A 493 -14.87 -9.39 -8.89
N LYS A 494 -15.54 -10.05 -7.94
CA LYS A 494 -15.28 -11.43 -7.50
C LYS A 494 -16.40 -12.40 -7.89
N LEU A 495 -17.53 -11.92 -8.40
CA LEU A 495 -18.70 -12.75 -8.69
C LEU A 495 -18.40 -13.81 -9.75
N LEU A 496 -17.69 -13.42 -10.81
CA LEU A 496 -17.42 -14.30 -11.95
C LEU A 496 -16.04 -14.94 -11.93
N ARG A 497 -15.37 -14.91 -10.76
CA ARG A 497 -14.09 -15.59 -10.57
C ARG A 497 -14.32 -17.06 -10.26
N THR A 498 -13.48 -17.93 -10.79
CA THR A 498 -13.54 -19.39 -10.62
C THR A 498 -12.14 -20.01 -10.71
N ASN A 499 -11.96 -21.24 -10.24
CA ASN A 499 -10.75 -22.04 -10.52
C ASN A 499 -10.93 -23.00 -11.69
N GLU A 500 -12.15 -23.15 -12.18
CA GLU A 500 -12.47 -23.95 -13.35
C GLU A 500 -12.12 -23.23 -14.65
N ASN A 501 -12.24 -23.91 -15.79
CA ASN A 501 -12.01 -23.33 -17.12
C ASN A 501 -13.27 -22.70 -17.73
N SER A 502 -14.43 -22.90 -17.12
CA SER A 502 -15.70 -22.29 -17.51
C SER A 502 -16.62 -22.11 -16.31
N LEU A 503 -17.70 -21.36 -16.52
CA LEU A 503 -18.80 -21.18 -15.58
C LEU A 503 -20.12 -21.02 -16.34
N THR A 504 -21.21 -21.53 -15.78
CA THR A 504 -22.56 -21.38 -16.34
C THR A 504 -23.23 -20.14 -15.76
N LEU A 505 -23.71 -19.24 -16.62
CA LEU A 505 -24.44 -18.04 -16.23
C LEU A 505 -25.92 -18.16 -16.60
N SER A 506 -26.81 -17.92 -15.63
CA SER A 506 -28.24 -17.72 -15.93
C SER A 506 -28.51 -16.23 -16.14
N ILE A 507 -28.78 -15.86 -17.38
CA ILE A 507 -28.85 -14.48 -17.86
C ILE A 507 -30.29 -14.10 -18.21
N ASN A 508 -30.65 -12.86 -17.94
CA ASN A 508 -31.88 -12.22 -18.40
C ASN A 508 -31.53 -11.01 -19.27
N ASP A 509 -31.84 -11.08 -20.57
CA ASP A 509 -31.59 -10.02 -21.57
C ASP A 509 -32.67 -8.92 -21.59
N GLY A 510 -33.68 -9.02 -20.72
CA GLY A 510 -34.86 -8.17 -20.67
C GLY A 510 -36.12 -8.81 -21.29
N ASN A 511 -35.96 -9.76 -22.19
CA ASN A 511 -37.06 -10.45 -22.88
C ASN A 511 -37.12 -11.95 -22.57
N ASN A 512 -35.95 -12.58 -22.42
CA ASN A 512 -35.78 -14.01 -22.22
C ASN A 512 -34.84 -14.29 -21.07
N VAL A 513 -34.95 -15.52 -20.53
CA VAL A 513 -33.97 -16.09 -19.60
C VAL A 513 -33.29 -17.26 -20.29
N PHE A 514 -31.97 -17.30 -20.28
CA PHE A 514 -31.20 -18.39 -20.85
C PHE A 514 -29.96 -18.68 -20.01
N ASP A 515 -29.47 -19.91 -20.13
CA ASP A 515 -28.19 -20.30 -19.57
C ASP A 515 -27.12 -20.29 -20.68
N GLU A 516 -25.93 -19.78 -20.35
CA GLU A 516 -24.76 -19.82 -21.23
C GLU A 516 -23.54 -20.31 -20.46
N GLU A 517 -22.83 -21.29 -21.01
CA GLU A 517 -21.51 -21.67 -20.52
C GLU A 517 -20.46 -20.70 -21.09
N VAL A 518 -19.76 -20.02 -20.19
CA VAL A 518 -18.76 -19.00 -20.52
C VAL A 518 -17.38 -19.50 -20.12
N LEU A 519 -16.45 -19.51 -21.07
CA LEU A 519 -15.05 -19.79 -20.81
C LEU A 519 -14.47 -18.75 -19.86
N SER A 520 -13.70 -19.22 -18.88
CA SER A 520 -12.96 -18.35 -17.96
C SER A 520 -11.48 -18.37 -18.31
N VAL A 521 -10.86 -17.19 -18.27
CA VAL A 521 -9.44 -16.99 -18.56
C VAL A 521 -8.69 -16.59 -17.30
N PRO A 522 -7.35 -16.74 -17.23
CA PRO A 522 -6.57 -16.24 -16.11
C PRO A 522 -6.91 -14.79 -15.79
N TYR A 523 -7.13 -14.47 -14.50
CA TYR A 523 -7.54 -13.12 -14.08
C TYR A 523 -6.59 -12.01 -14.56
N GLY A 524 -5.30 -12.32 -14.66
CA GLY A 524 -4.26 -11.40 -15.14
C GLY A 524 -4.37 -11.04 -16.63
N ASP A 525 -5.08 -11.84 -17.43
CA ASP A 525 -5.22 -11.64 -18.87
C ASP A 525 -6.29 -10.59 -19.22
N ILE A 526 -7.14 -10.24 -18.25
CA ILE A 526 -8.16 -9.19 -18.41
C ILE A 526 -7.62 -7.84 -17.96
N ASN A 527 -7.55 -6.90 -18.90
CA ASN A 527 -7.22 -5.51 -18.58
C ASN A 527 -8.48 -4.73 -18.16
N PHE A 528 -8.78 -4.71 -16.86
CA PHE A 528 -9.89 -3.94 -16.29
C PHE A 528 -9.72 -2.41 -16.31
N TRP A 529 -8.58 -1.92 -16.80
CA TRP A 529 -8.28 -0.50 -16.85
C TRP A 529 -8.47 0.02 -18.27
N ASP A 530 -9.34 1.01 -18.42
CA ASP A 530 -9.53 1.71 -19.68
C ASP A 530 -8.25 2.48 -20.05
N LYS A 531 -7.46 1.92 -20.96
CA LYS A 531 -6.33 2.60 -21.57
C LYS A 531 -6.85 3.42 -22.76
N GLY A 532 -6.43 4.67 -22.88
CA GLY A 532 -6.69 5.50 -24.07
C GLY A 532 -7.69 6.63 -23.90
N ILE A 533 -8.22 6.89 -22.70
CA ILE A 533 -8.96 8.13 -22.42
C ILE A 533 -7.95 9.28 -22.40
N PRO A 534 -8.09 10.32 -23.25
CA PRO A 534 -7.16 11.45 -23.24
C PRO A 534 -7.28 12.24 -21.94
N SER A 535 -6.18 12.85 -21.49
CA SER A 535 -6.12 13.69 -20.28
C SER A 535 -7.12 14.85 -20.30
N HIS A 536 -7.44 15.35 -21.49
CA HIS A 536 -8.43 16.38 -21.71
C HIS A 536 -8.99 16.31 -23.13
N LYS A 537 -10.18 16.89 -23.32
CA LYS A 537 -10.77 17.15 -24.64
C LYS A 537 -11.76 18.31 -24.54
N GLU A 538 -12.02 18.96 -25.66
CA GLU A 538 -13.14 19.89 -25.77
C GLU A 538 -14.39 19.13 -26.20
N LEU A 539 -15.51 19.42 -25.53
CA LEU A 539 -16.84 18.92 -25.85
C LEU A 539 -17.63 20.03 -26.54
N GLU A 540 -18.81 19.67 -27.06
CA GLU A 540 -19.75 20.63 -27.63
C GLU A 540 -20.10 21.75 -26.63
N ASN A 541 -20.61 22.87 -27.15
CA ASN A 541 -21.00 24.04 -26.37
C ASN A 541 -19.85 24.68 -25.55
N ASN A 542 -18.62 24.58 -26.05
CA ASN A 542 -17.43 25.20 -25.46
C ASN A 542 -17.17 24.71 -24.01
N ILE A 543 -17.30 23.40 -23.80
CA ILE A 543 -17.09 22.74 -22.50
C ILE A 543 -15.74 22.03 -22.50
N GLY A 544 -14.90 22.28 -21.50
CA GLY A 544 -13.67 21.52 -21.28
C GLY A 544 -13.94 20.25 -20.49
N TYR A 545 -13.41 19.11 -20.92
CA TYR A 545 -13.42 17.86 -20.15
C TYR A 545 -11.99 17.51 -19.75
N ILE A 546 -11.78 17.20 -18.47
CA ILE A 546 -10.49 16.82 -17.88
C ILE A 546 -10.64 15.44 -17.25
N TYR A 547 -9.75 14.53 -17.61
CA TYR A 547 -9.64 13.18 -17.06
C TYR A 547 -8.29 13.01 -16.34
N PRO A 548 -8.25 13.23 -15.01
CA PRO A 548 -7.01 13.22 -14.25
C PRO A 548 -6.21 11.92 -14.30
N GLY A 549 -6.86 10.79 -14.59
CA GLY A 549 -6.21 9.48 -14.67
C GLY A 549 -5.20 9.34 -15.81
N SER A 550 -5.24 10.24 -16.82
CA SER A 550 -4.28 10.25 -17.94
C SER A 550 -3.39 11.49 -17.96
N LEU A 551 -3.46 12.35 -16.94
CA LEU A 551 -2.64 13.56 -16.86
C LEU A 551 -1.15 13.21 -16.70
N LYS A 552 -0.31 13.89 -17.47
CA LYS A 552 1.12 13.98 -17.20
C LYS A 552 1.38 15.04 -16.13
N LYS A 553 2.49 14.88 -15.40
CA LYS A 553 2.91 15.83 -14.37
C LYS A 553 2.96 17.26 -14.91
N GLY A 554 2.20 18.17 -14.31
CA GLY A 554 2.16 19.60 -14.66
C GLY A 554 1.36 19.96 -15.92
N GLU A 555 0.85 18.99 -16.68
CA GLU A 555 0.05 19.20 -17.90
C GLU A 555 -1.18 20.08 -17.66
N ILE A 556 -1.71 20.06 -16.43
CA ILE A 556 -2.86 20.86 -16.03
C ILE A 556 -2.68 22.36 -16.29
N HIS A 557 -1.45 22.87 -16.23
CA HIS A 557 -1.18 24.28 -16.54
C HIS A 557 -1.41 24.61 -18.01
N ASP A 558 -1.05 23.71 -18.92
CA ASP A 558 -1.24 23.91 -20.36
C ASP A 558 -2.71 23.74 -20.73
N ILE A 559 -3.42 22.80 -20.10
CA ILE A 559 -4.87 22.63 -20.24
C ILE A 559 -5.58 23.92 -19.81
N MET A 560 -5.24 24.45 -18.63
CA MET A 560 -5.93 25.64 -18.12
C MET A 560 -5.67 26.90 -18.95
N LYS A 561 -4.55 27.02 -19.69
CA LYS A 561 -4.34 28.13 -20.64
C LYS A 561 -5.42 28.18 -21.73
N THR A 562 -5.89 27.02 -22.20
CA THR A 562 -6.93 26.95 -23.24
C THR A 562 -8.33 26.83 -22.65
N PHE A 563 -8.43 26.33 -21.41
CA PHE A 563 -9.72 26.05 -20.77
C PHE A 563 -10.25 27.19 -19.88
N LEU A 564 -9.44 28.22 -19.57
CA LEU A 564 -9.81 29.30 -18.64
C LEU A 564 -11.08 30.09 -19.03
N HIS A 565 -11.38 30.15 -20.34
CA HIS A 565 -12.51 30.92 -20.88
C HIS A 565 -13.64 30.02 -21.41
N LYS A 566 -13.63 28.72 -21.08
CA LYS A 566 -14.69 27.78 -21.43
C LYS A 566 -15.98 28.09 -20.66
N LYS A 567 -17.12 27.67 -21.20
CA LYS A 567 -18.44 27.82 -20.55
C LYS A 567 -18.50 27.02 -19.25
N GLY A 568 -17.90 25.85 -19.25
CA GLY A 568 -17.76 25.02 -18.06
C GLY A 568 -16.65 23.98 -18.20
N LEU A 569 -16.29 23.39 -17.07
CA LEU A 569 -15.35 22.28 -16.97
C LEU A 569 -16.07 21.07 -16.40
N ILE A 570 -15.79 19.91 -16.96
CA ILE A 570 -16.13 18.61 -16.39
C ILE A 570 -14.81 17.96 -15.93
N ILE A 571 -14.71 17.63 -14.65
CA ILE A 571 -13.55 16.98 -14.04
C ILE A 571 -13.97 15.58 -13.62
N ASP A 572 -13.50 14.56 -14.33
CA ASP A 572 -13.97 13.19 -14.14
C ASP A 572 -13.10 12.43 -13.13
N LEU A 573 -13.47 12.49 -11.85
CA LEU A 573 -12.81 11.80 -10.73
C LEU A 573 -13.39 10.42 -10.44
N ARG A 574 -14.15 9.84 -11.39
CA ARG A 574 -14.44 8.39 -11.42
C ARG A 574 -13.17 7.56 -11.67
N CYS A 575 -12.09 8.23 -12.09
CA CYS A 575 -10.74 7.69 -12.18
C CYS A 575 -9.90 8.04 -10.95
N TYR A 576 -8.74 7.40 -10.84
CA TYR A 576 -7.72 7.79 -9.87
C TYR A 576 -6.71 8.73 -10.54
N PRO A 577 -6.49 9.96 -10.04
CA PRO A 577 -5.56 10.91 -10.65
C PRO A 577 -4.13 10.37 -10.80
N SER A 578 -3.51 10.60 -11.95
CA SER A 578 -2.10 10.26 -12.20
C SER A 578 -1.12 11.35 -11.76
N ASP A 579 -1.59 12.60 -11.64
CA ASP A 579 -0.87 13.73 -11.07
C ASP A 579 -1.63 14.32 -9.87
N PHE A 580 -0.91 14.90 -8.91
CA PHE A 580 -1.52 15.53 -7.74
C PHE A 580 -1.93 16.97 -8.04
N ILE A 581 -3.18 17.14 -8.48
CA ILE A 581 -3.68 18.41 -9.04
C ILE A 581 -4.35 19.36 -8.05
N VAL A 582 -4.44 19.00 -6.76
CA VAL A 582 -5.17 19.79 -5.74
C VAL A 582 -4.78 21.27 -5.76
N PHE A 583 -3.49 21.56 -5.67
CA PHE A 583 -3.01 22.95 -5.62
C PHE A 583 -2.79 23.55 -7.02
N SER A 584 -2.33 22.75 -7.98
CA SER A 584 -2.01 23.23 -9.33
C SER A 584 -3.26 23.56 -10.15
N LEU A 585 -4.38 22.85 -9.95
CA LEU A 585 -5.69 23.20 -10.49
C LEU A 585 -6.42 24.20 -9.58
N GLY A 586 -6.33 24.03 -8.26
CA GLY A 586 -7.01 24.89 -7.27
C GLY A 586 -6.75 26.39 -7.48
N LYS A 587 -5.52 26.78 -7.83
CA LYS A 587 -5.18 28.19 -8.10
C LYS A 587 -5.96 28.82 -9.27
N TYR A 588 -6.43 28.02 -10.23
CA TYR A 588 -7.24 28.51 -11.34
C TYR A 588 -8.73 28.55 -11.01
N LEU A 589 -9.19 27.79 -10.03
CA LEU A 589 -10.61 27.66 -9.71
C LEU A 589 -11.06 28.57 -8.56
N MET A 590 -10.15 28.90 -7.64
CA MET A 590 -10.48 29.68 -6.46
C MET A 590 -10.13 31.17 -6.64
N PRO A 591 -11.02 32.11 -6.24
CA PRO A 591 -10.70 33.54 -6.21
C PRO A 591 -9.72 33.93 -5.11
N ARG A 592 -9.69 33.15 -4.02
CA ARG A 592 -8.89 33.37 -2.81
C ARG A 592 -8.65 32.05 -2.08
N PRO A 593 -7.64 31.95 -1.20
CA PRO A 593 -7.45 30.79 -0.35
C PRO A 593 -8.71 30.43 0.45
N THR A 594 -9.17 29.19 0.33
CA THR A 594 -10.42 28.71 0.95
C THR A 594 -10.18 27.39 1.69
N GLU A 595 -10.69 27.27 2.92
CA GLU A 595 -10.55 26.07 3.74
C GLU A 595 -11.37 24.92 3.13
N PHE A 596 -10.80 23.72 3.08
CA PHE A 596 -11.47 22.56 2.47
C PHE A 596 -11.31 21.25 3.26
N VAL A 597 -10.33 21.17 4.16
CA VAL A 597 -10.03 19.93 4.90
C VAL A 597 -9.35 20.23 6.23
N LYS A 598 -9.53 19.37 7.22
CA LYS A 598 -8.66 19.26 8.40
C LYS A 598 -8.43 17.79 8.75
N PHE A 599 -7.48 17.52 9.64
CA PHE A 599 -7.07 16.15 9.95
C PHE A 599 -7.16 15.83 11.44
N THR A 600 -7.24 14.54 11.77
CA THR A 600 -6.87 14.05 13.11
C THR A 600 -5.60 13.22 13.05
N MET A 601 -4.75 13.38 14.07
CA MET A 601 -3.48 12.66 14.21
C MET A 601 -3.39 12.01 15.58
N GLY A 602 -2.80 10.82 15.63
CA GLY A 602 -2.56 10.09 16.88
C GLY A 602 -1.40 10.67 17.69
N SER A 603 -1.35 10.33 18.98
CA SER A 603 -0.27 10.72 19.89
C SER A 603 0.57 9.52 20.30
N LEU A 604 1.89 9.67 20.24
CA LEU A 604 2.82 8.68 20.80
C LEU A 604 2.83 8.73 22.33
N GLN A 605 2.73 9.95 22.88
CA GLN A 605 2.77 10.19 24.31
C GLN A 605 1.46 9.87 25.01
N GLN A 606 0.36 9.77 24.26
CA GLN A 606 -0.94 9.36 24.76
C GLN A 606 -1.56 8.39 23.74
N PRO A 607 -1.11 7.11 23.70
CA PRO A 607 -1.66 6.12 22.78
C PRO A 607 -3.19 6.09 22.81
N GLY A 608 -3.83 6.16 21.66
CA GLY A 608 -5.28 6.25 21.53
C GLY A 608 -5.88 7.66 21.58
N LYS A 609 -5.11 8.71 21.87
CA LYS A 609 -5.58 10.11 21.75
C LYS A 609 -5.41 10.60 20.32
N PHE A 610 -6.46 11.18 19.77
CA PHE A 610 -6.46 11.86 18.47
C PHE A 610 -6.86 13.33 18.61
N THR A 611 -6.14 14.21 17.92
CA THR A 611 -6.37 15.67 17.98
C THR A 611 -6.55 16.26 16.60
N PHE A 612 -7.46 17.22 16.47
CA PHE A 612 -7.67 17.95 15.23
C PHE A 612 -6.50 18.89 14.92
N SER A 613 -6.12 18.95 13.63
CA SER A 613 -5.27 19.99 13.08
C SER A 613 -6.07 21.25 12.76
N ASN A 614 -5.37 22.37 12.53
CA ASN A 614 -5.98 23.51 11.86
C ASN A 614 -6.38 23.11 10.42
N PRO A 615 -7.46 23.70 9.86
CA PRO A 615 -7.84 23.46 8.47
C PRO A 615 -6.75 23.90 7.48
N LEU A 616 -6.60 23.13 6.40
CA LEU A 616 -5.82 23.52 5.23
C LEU A 616 -6.68 24.26 4.22
N LYS A 617 -6.00 25.11 3.43
CA LYS A 617 -6.60 25.93 2.38
C LYS A 617 -6.12 25.50 1.00
N VAL A 618 -6.96 25.73 0.00
CA VAL A 618 -6.66 25.58 -1.43
C VAL A 618 -6.94 26.89 -2.16
N GLY A 619 -6.20 27.12 -3.25
CA GLY A 619 -6.29 28.36 -4.03
C GLY A 619 -5.30 29.43 -3.58
N GLU A 620 -5.23 30.48 -4.39
CA GLU A 620 -4.47 31.70 -4.15
C GLU A 620 -5.34 32.91 -4.50
N ASP A 621 -4.90 34.12 -4.16
CA ASP A 621 -5.62 35.34 -4.57
C ASP A 621 -5.51 35.48 -6.09
N ASN A 622 -6.62 35.23 -6.80
CA ASN A 622 -6.65 35.21 -8.25
C ASN A 622 -7.94 35.87 -8.78
N PRO A 623 -7.90 37.14 -9.23
CA PRO A 623 -9.07 37.79 -9.82
C PRO A 623 -9.50 37.15 -11.15
N ASP A 624 -8.57 36.50 -11.86
CA ASP A 624 -8.76 35.88 -13.16
C ASP A 624 -9.09 34.37 -13.05
N TYR A 625 -9.59 33.92 -11.90
CA TYR A 625 -10.05 32.54 -11.73
C TYR A 625 -11.14 32.17 -12.75
N PHE A 626 -11.26 30.88 -13.05
CA PHE A 626 -12.24 30.30 -13.95
C PHE A 626 -13.67 30.65 -13.52
N LYS A 627 -14.40 31.38 -14.37
CA LYS A 627 -15.75 31.89 -14.04
C LYS A 627 -16.89 30.96 -14.45
N GLY A 628 -16.64 29.98 -15.31
CA GLY A 628 -17.66 29.04 -15.76
C GLY A 628 -18.09 28.04 -14.68
N LYS A 629 -19.02 27.14 -15.01
CA LYS A 629 -19.42 26.03 -14.12
C LYS A 629 -18.35 24.96 -14.04
N VAL A 630 -18.18 24.35 -12.87
CA VAL A 630 -17.27 23.22 -12.67
C VAL A 630 -18.09 22.02 -12.20
N ILE A 631 -18.22 20.99 -13.03
CA ILE A 631 -18.91 19.76 -12.69
C ILE A 631 -17.88 18.67 -12.39
N ILE A 632 -17.95 18.04 -11.23
CA ILE A 632 -17.02 17.00 -10.80
C ILE A 632 -17.76 15.67 -10.76
N LEU A 633 -17.28 14.66 -11.50
CA LEU A 633 -17.92 13.34 -11.56
C LEU A 633 -17.29 12.40 -10.54
N VAL A 634 -18.09 11.74 -9.72
CA VAL A 634 -17.62 10.77 -8.71
C VAL A 634 -18.43 9.48 -8.73
N ASN A 635 -17.84 8.39 -8.25
CA ASN A 635 -18.52 7.11 -8.09
C ASN A 635 -17.81 6.26 -7.01
N PRO A 636 -18.22 4.99 -6.78
CA PRO A 636 -17.61 4.13 -5.76
C PRO A 636 -16.12 3.78 -5.99
N ARG A 637 -15.54 4.16 -7.15
CA ARG A 637 -14.10 4.02 -7.44
C ARG A 637 -13.30 5.26 -7.02
N THR A 638 -13.96 6.38 -6.77
CA THR A 638 -13.36 7.59 -6.21
C THR A 638 -12.99 7.29 -4.76
N ILE A 639 -11.69 7.13 -4.49
CA ILE A 639 -11.13 6.75 -3.19
C ILE A 639 -9.88 7.58 -2.89
N SER A 640 -9.56 7.77 -1.60
CA SER A 640 -8.28 8.31 -1.14
C SER A 640 -7.97 9.65 -1.79
N GLN A 641 -6.82 9.79 -2.48
CA GLN A 641 -6.44 11.01 -3.20
C GLN A 641 -7.54 11.56 -4.12
N SER A 642 -8.39 10.71 -4.69
CA SER A 642 -9.50 11.15 -5.54
C SER A 642 -10.61 11.82 -4.72
N GLU A 643 -10.90 11.32 -3.52
CA GLU A 643 -11.83 11.96 -2.57
C GLU A 643 -11.26 13.27 -2.06
N TYR A 644 -9.99 13.28 -1.64
CA TYR A 644 -9.28 14.49 -1.22
C TYR A 644 -9.27 15.58 -2.31
N THR A 645 -9.04 15.18 -3.56
CA THR A 645 -9.12 16.08 -4.72
C THR A 645 -10.53 16.60 -4.91
N THR A 646 -11.55 15.75 -4.76
CA THR A 646 -12.95 16.15 -4.84
C THR A 646 -13.29 17.18 -3.76
N MET A 647 -12.87 16.97 -2.51
CA MET A 647 -13.05 17.93 -1.40
C MET A 647 -12.41 19.28 -1.72
N ALA A 648 -11.19 19.29 -2.25
CA ALA A 648 -10.49 20.52 -2.59
C ALA A 648 -11.16 21.28 -3.73
N LEU A 649 -11.64 20.60 -4.76
CA LEU A 649 -12.27 21.25 -5.91
C LEU A 649 -13.72 21.67 -5.63
N ARG A 650 -14.39 21.03 -4.66
CA ARG A 650 -15.75 21.37 -4.20
C ARG A 650 -15.89 22.83 -3.79
N VAL A 651 -14.85 23.42 -3.19
CA VAL A 651 -14.96 24.79 -2.64
C VAL A 651 -14.85 25.88 -3.71
N ALA A 652 -14.79 25.53 -4.99
CA ALA A 652 -14.82 26.52 -6.08
C ALA A 652 -16.21 27.15 -6.18
N PRO A 653 -16.32 28.47 -6.48
CA PRO A 653 -17.59 29.19 -6.40
C PRO A 653 -18.74 28.60 -7.22
N ASN A 654 -18.42 27.94 -8.34
CA ASN A 654 -19.40 27.34 -9.26
C ASN A 654 -19.21 25.82 -9.40
N ALA A 655 -18.67 25.16 -8.38
CA ALA A 655 -18.50 23.72 -8.38
C ALA A 655 -19.79 22.99 -7.99
N MET A 656 -20.04 21.86 -8.65
CA MET A 656 -21.08 20.90 -8.31
C MET A 656 -20.53 19.49 -8.51
N ILE A 657 -20.75 18.61 -7.55
CA ILE A 657 -20.37 17.20 -7.62
C ILE A 657 -21.60 16.40 -8.01
N ILE A 658 -21.45 15.55 -9.02
CA ILE A 658 -22.51 14.68 -9.49
C ILE A 658 -22.02 13.24 -9.58
N GLY A 659 -22.94 12.29 -9.44
CA GLY A 659 -22.65 10.87 -9.55
C GLY A 659 -23.17 10.11 -8.34
N HIS A 660 -22.37 9.18 -7.80
CA HIS A 660 -22.79 8.34 -6.68
C HIS A 660 -21.75 8.33 -5.57
N THR A 661 -22.15 7.88 -4.38
CA THR A 661 -21.34 7.82 -3.17
C THR A 661 -19.96 7.21 -3.42
N THR A 662 -18.93 7.88 -2.92
CA THR A 662 -17.52 7.49 -3.08
C THR A 662 -17.15 6.33 -2.15
N ALA A 663 -15.89 5.90 -2.21
CA ALA A 663 -15.40 4.76 -1.41
C ALA A 663 -15.33 5.04 0.10
N ALA A 664 -15.45 6.30 0.52
CA ALA A 664 -15.47 6.74 1.91
C ALA A 664 -14.23 6.29 2.69
N ALA A 665 -13.08 6.37 2.04
CA ALA A 665 -11.78 6.01 2.60
C ALA A 665 -10.76 7.05 2.15
N ASP A 666 -10.81 8.20 2.80
CA ASP A 666 -9.83 9.27 2.64
C ASP A 666 -8.79 9.21 3.77
N GLY A 667 -7.56 9.56 3.43
CA GLY A 667 -6.42 9.52 4.32
C GLY A 667 -5.25 8.72 3.77
N ASN A 668 -4.06 9.10 4.22
CA ASN A 668 -2.85 8.36 3.95
C ASN A 668 -2.91 6.99 4.62
N VAL A 669 -2.35 5.96 3.98
CA VAL A 669 -2.35 4.61 4.53
C VAL A 669 -1.15 4.35 5.44
N SER A 670 -1.37 3.56 6.49
CA SER A 670 -0.35 3.00 7.36
C SER A 670 -0.26 1.50 7.13
N SER A 671 0.91 1.02 6.71
CA SER A 671 1.12 -0.40 6.43
C SER A 671 1.29 -1.21 7.72
N ILE A 672 0.70 -2.40 7.75
CA ILE A 672 0.79 -3.35 8.87
C ILE A 672 1.34 -4.68 8.34
N ILE A 673 2.26 -5.26 9.10
CA ILE A 673 2.74 -6.63 8.90
C ILE A 673 2.40 -7.50 10.11
N LEU A 674 1.76 -8.64 9.83
CA LEU A 674 1.31 -9.61 10.81
C LEU A 674 2.04 -10.96 10.60
N PRO A 675 2.07 -11.85 11.62
CA PRO A 675 2.59 -13.21 11.50
C PRO A 675 2.03 -13.94 10.28
N GLY A 676 2.88 -14.73 9.60
CA GLY A 676 2.59 -15.36 8.32
C GLY A 676 2.87 -14.45 7.12
N ASN A 677 3.66 -13.39 7.31
CA ASN A 677 3.93 -12.34 6.32
C ASN A 677 2.65 -11.75 5.70
N ILE A 678 1.58 -11.68 6.51
CA ILE A 678 0.33 -11.08 6.12
C ILE A 678 0.53 -9.56 6.09
N ARG A 679 0.23 -8.97 4.92
CA ARG A 679 0.32 -7.53 4.69
C ARG A 679 -1.08 -6.95 4.57
N THR A 680 -1.33 -5.95 5.38
CA THR A 680 -2.54 -5.14 5.32
C THR A 680 -2.18 -3.68 5.58
N MET A 681 -3.19 -2.82 5.67
CA MET A 681 -3.03 -1.41 5.97
C MET A 681 -4.28 -0.89 6.69
N ILE A 682 -4.19 0.32 7.19
CA ILE A 682 -5.31 1.11 7.69
C ILE A 682 -5.18 2.52 7.15
N SER A 683 -6.28 3.26 7.09
CA SER A 683 -6.23 4.72 7.05
C SER A 683 -5.49 5.21 8.30
N GLY A 684 -4.42 5.98 8.10
CA GLY A 684 -3.44 6.35 9.12
C GLY A 684 -3.61 7.74 9.71
N ILE A 685 -4.39 8.58 9.05
CA ILE A 685 -4.82 9.89 9.55
C ILE A 685 -6.32 10.04 9.29
N GLY A 686 -6.99 10.77 10.17
CA GLY A 686 -8.39 11.10 9.94
C GLY A 686 -8.50 12.30 9.00
N VAL A 687 -9.44 12.28 8.05
CA VAL A 687 -9.69 13.35 7.08
C VAL A 687 -11.12 13.84 7.24
N TYR A 688 -11.26 15.14 7.46
CA TYR A 688 -12.53 15.77 7.80
C TYR A 688 -12.76 17.01 6.97
N TYR A 689 -14.03 17.36 6.76
CA TYR A 689 -14.36 18.71 6.32
C TYR A 689 -13.92 19.75 7.39
N PRO A 690 -13.78 21.05 7.02
CA PRO A 690 -13.32 22.08 7.95
C PRO A 690 -14.17 22.19 9.24
N ASP A 691 -15.46 21.91 9.13
CA ASP A 691 -16.40 21.90 10.26
C ASP A 691 -16.22 20.68 11.19
N GLY A 692 -15.51 19.64 10.76
CA GLY A 692 -15.28 18.41 11.52
C GLY A 692 -16.23 17.28 11.18
N THR A 693 -17.06 17.42 10.14
CA THR A 693 -17.86 16.32 9.63
C THR A 693 -16.97 15.25 8.97
N GLU A 694 -17.36 14.00 9.16
CA GLU A 694 -16.62 12.81 8.71
C GLU A 694 -16.72 12.61 7.21
N THR A 695 -15.62 12.14 6.60
CA THR A 695 -15.63 11.58 5.24
C THR A 695 -15.53 10.06 5.26
N GLN A 696 -14.88 9.47 6.27
CA GLN A 696 -14.82 8.03 6.42
C GLN A 696 -16.23 7.47 6.65
N ARG A 697 -16.53 6.31 6.03
CA ARG A 697 -17.85 5.64 6.03
C ARG A 697 -18.98 6.39 5.27
N VAL A 698 -18.93 7.71 5.23
CA VAL A 698 -19.93 8.56 4.55
C VAL A 698 -19.58 8.78 3.08
N GLY A 699 -18.32 9.12 2.80
CA GLY A 699 -17.83 9.51 1.49
C GLY A 699 -18.11 10.98 1.16
N ILE A 700 -17.77 11.36 -0.06
CA ILE A 700 -18.09 12.67 -0.62
C ILE A 700 -19.50 12.61 -1.19
N VAL A 701 -20.47 13.11 -0.43
CA VAL A 701 -21.89 13.12 -0.82
C VAL A 701 -22.09 14.04 -2.03
N PRO A 702 -22.53 13.54 -3.21
CA PRO A 702 -22.77 14.37 -4.38
C PRO A 702 -23.85 15.44 -4.13
N ASP A 703 -23.72 16.60 -4.78
CA ASP A 703 -24.77 17.63 -4.79
C ASP A 703 -25.99 17.18 -5.62
N LEU A 704 -25.75 16.35 -6.65
CA LEU A 704 -26.77 15.65 -7.41
C LEU A 704 -26.39 14.18 -7.54
N GLU A 705 -27.18 13.31 -6.89
CA GLU A 705 -27.04 11.88 -7.07
C GLU A 705 -27.60 11.44 -8.42
N ILE A 706 -26.78 10.73 -9.19
CA ILE A 706 -27.15 10.14 -10.48
C ILE A 706 -26.33 8.87 -10.71
N GLU A 707 -27.02 7.79 -11.06
CA GLU A 707 -26.45 6.49 -11.35
C GLU A 707 -26.79 6.05 -12.78
N PRO A 708 -25.94 5.25 -13.44
CA PRO A 708 -26.29 4.62 -14.71
C PRO A 708 -27.53 3.73 -14.56
N THR A 709 -28.42 3.75 -15.55
CA THR A 709 -29.56 2.84 -15.62
C THR A 709 -29.24 1.63 -16.49
N ILE A 710 -29.97 0.52 -16.31
CA ILE A 710 -29.85 -0.64 -17.20
C ILE A 710 -30.15 -0.24 -18.65
N THR A 711 -31.14 0.63 -18.87
CA THR A 711 -31.48 1.17 -20.19
C THR A 711 -30.31 1.95 -20.78
N GLY A 712 -29.72 2.89 -20.02
CA GLY A 712 -28.55 3.65 -20.46
C GLY A 712 -27.37 2.75 -20.84
N ILE A 713 -27.11 1.69 -20.07
CA ILE A 713 -26.06 0.71 -20.39
C ILE A 713 -26.36 -0.03 -21.70
N ARG A 714 -27.61 -0.46 -21.93
CA ARG A 714 -28.02 -1.12 -23.19
C ARG A 714 -27.88 -0.20 -24.40
N GLU A 715 -28.08 1.10 -24.19
CA GLU A 715 -27.96 2.14 -25.22
C GLU A 715 -26.53 2.65 -25.39
N GLY A 716 -25.58 2.21 -24.56
CA GLY A 716 -24.19 2.67 -24.59
C GLY A 716 -24.00 4.11 -24.11
N ARG A 717 -24.93 4.63 -23.30
CA ARG A 717 -24.94 6.00 -22.79
C ARG A 717 -24.20 6.12 -21.46
N ASP A 718 -23.51 7.25 -21.28
CA ASP A 718 -22.95 7.69 -19.99
C ASP A 718 -23.87 8.78 -19.43
N GLU A 719 -24.96 8.34 -18.78
CA GLU A 719 -26.02 9.23 -18.29
C GLU A 719 -25.50 10.26 -17.26
N VAL A 720 -24.43 9.92 -16.54
CA VAL A 720 -23.77 10.84 -15.60
C VAL A 720 -23.06 11.96 -16.37
N LEU A 721 -22.29 11.62 -17.40
CA LEU A 721 -21.61 12.61 -18.25
C LEU A 721 -22.62 13.45 -19.07
N GLU A 722 -23.66 12.83 -19.62
CA GLU A 722 -24.74 13.53 -20.33
C GLU A 722 -25.39 14.57 -19.42
N LYS A 723 -25.65 14.22 -18.16
CA LYS A 723 -26.22 15.16 -17.19
C LYS A 723 -25.27 16.32 -16.87
N ALA A 724 -23.96 16.06 -16.77
CA ALA A 724 -22.96 17.12 -16.58
C ALA A 724 -22.98 18.13 -17.73
N ILE A 725 -23.01 17.63 -18.97
CA ILE A 725 -23.06 18.47 -20.18
C ILE A 725 -24.34 19.31 -20.18
N GLN A 726 -25.49 18.69 -19.85
CA GLN A 726 -26.77 19.39 -19.75
C GLN A 726 -26.73 20.55 -18.74
N LEU A 727 -26.22 20.32 -17.51
CA LEU A 727 -26.19 21.32 -16.45
C LEU A 727 -25.32 22.55 -16.78
N ILE A 728 -24.28 22.36 -17.62
CA ILE A 728 -23.47 23.46 -18.16
C ILE A 728 -24.20 24.14 -19.33
N GLY A 729 -25.00 23.40 -20.09
CA GLY A 729 -25.77 23.88 -21.23
C GLY A 729 -26.95 24.81 -20.89
N GLU A 730 -27.62 24.62 -19.76
CA GLU A 730 -28.90 25.26 -19.36
C GLU A 730 -28.85 26.77 -18.98
N GLU A 731 -27.74 27.46 -19.24
CA GLU A 731 -27.59 28.93 -19.13
C GLU A 731 -27.31 29.56 -20.49
#